data_AF-A0A1R3FV64-F1
#
_entry.id   AF-A0A1R3FV64-F1
#
_cell.length_a   1.000
_cell.length_b   1.000
_cell.length_c   1.000
_cell.angle_alpha   90.00
_cell.angle_beta   90.00
_cell.angle_gamma   90.00
#
_symmetry.space_group_name_H-M   'P 1'
#
loop_
_entity.id
_entity.type
_entity.pdbx_description
1 polymer ?
#
loop_
_entity_poly.entity_id
_entity_poly.type
_entity_poly.pdbx_seq_one_letter_code
_entity_poly.pdbx_strand_id
1 'polypeptide(L)'
;MGVKQAIKSLDAFPRAEDHLLQKTQSGALVSIIGLVIMASLFFHELSYYLTTYTVHQMAVDLKRGETLPIHINMTFPSLPCDVLSVDAIDMSGKHEVDLDTNVWKLRLNSHGQIIGTEYLSDLVEKEHEGHKHDHDHEKEHHDDSEKKLHALGFDQEAEKMIKKVKQALENGEGCRVYGVLDVQRVAGNFHISVHGLNIYVAQMIFGGATHVNVSHMIHDLSFGPKYPGIHNPLDGTVRILHETSGTFKYYIKIVPTEYRYISKEVIPTNQFSVSEYFSPMTEYDRTWPAVYFLYDLSPITVTIKEERRSFLHFITRLCAVLGGTFAVTGMLDRWMFRIIEALTKPSPRSVLRQSQDCETVRELCANGVCIKTTEVEAKLDEGNIQEAESSLREGLSLNFEEARALLGKLEYQRGNVEGALRVFDGIDLQAAIQRLQPSANENSNSSAVSSSSSTSSKRGRGTRDSQHQHAASLVLEGVYLKAKSLQKLSRFSEAAQNCTNVLDAVGRIFPQGIPEGQVENRLQETISQAVELLPELWKLAGNYQEAMSAYRRALLQSWNLDNACCARIQKAFAVFLLHSGLEAGPPSLGAQVDGAYVPKNNLEEAILLLMVLMRKIHQGTIQWDPSVMDHLMYALSLCNQTPVLSKQLEELKPGVLHRTERWNALALSYSAAGQNKAALNLLRKSLHKHERPDDLMALLLAAKICSEDSHLAAEGVGYAQRAINNAHGEDAHLKGVGLRMLGLCLGKQAKVSSSDFERSRLQSEALKSLDAAISLEQDNADIIFELGLHYAEQRNLKAALSYAKKYVDLTGGSVLKGWRLLALVLSAQQRFSEAQVVTDAALDETAKWEQGPLLRLKAKLEISQSRPMDAIETYRYLLALVQAQRKSFGPLKIDFQVDDDKVNEFEVWHGLANLYSSLSHWKDVEVCLKKAREMKQYSAELLHTEGFMFQERGEVQDAMSAYTNATLLEPSYVPCKVLIGAMLSESSSNSLPVARTVLSDALRIEPTNRKAWYHLGMVHKNDGRIADAIDCLQAALMLEESDPVESFGSIV
;
A
#
# COMPACT_ATOMS: atom_id res chain seq x y z
N MET A 1 -50.21 -0.99 -64.06
CA MET A 1 -49.19 0.08 -64.09
C MET A 1 -48.64 0.27 -62.67
N GLY A 2 -47.90 -0.72 -62.17
CA GLY A 2 -47.62 -0.86 -60.74
C GLY A 2 -46.16 -1.18 -60.46
N VAL A 3 -45.68 -0.72 -59.31
CA VAL A 3 -44.36 -0.94 -58.69
C VAL A 3 -43.16 -0.36 -59.44
N LYS A 4 -42.97 -0.61 -60.74
CA LYS A 4 -41.80 -0.09 -61.50
C LYS A 4 -41.76 1.44 -61.59
N GLN A 5 -42.91 2.11 -61.61
CA GLN A 5 -42.99 3.58 -61.64
C GLN A 5 -42.81 4.21 -60.25
N ALA A 6 -43.30 3.55 -59.20
CA ALA A 6 -43.14 4.00 -57.81
C ALA A 6 -41.70 3.86 -57.29
N ILE A 7 -40.97 2.84 -57.76
CA ILE A 7 -39.53 2.69 -57.46
C ILE A 7 -38.71 3.75 -58.21
N LYS A 8 -39.16 4.18 -59.41
CA LYS A 8 -38.46 5.20 -60.21
C LYS A 8 -38.60 6.62 -59.63
N SER A 9 -39.62 6.89 -58.83
CA SER A 9 -39.81 8.16 -58.12
C SER A 9 -39.06 8.25 -56.79
N LEU A 10 -38.47 7.15 -56.31
CA LEU A 10 -37.61 7.10 -55.12
C LEU A 10 -36.12 7.28 -55.47
N ASP A 11 -35.80 7.51 -56.75
CA ASP A 11 -34.43 7.78 -57.22
C ASP A 11 -34.05 9.22 -56.86
N ALA A 12 -33.49 9.42 -55.67
CA ALA A 12 -33.16 10.72 -55.10
C ALA A 12 -31.88 11.36 -55.69
N PHE A 13 -31.21 10.70 -56.64
CA PHE A 13 -29.98 11.20 -57.24
C PHE A 13 -30.16 11.40 -58.75
N PRO A 14 -29.84 12.59 -59.30
CA PRO A 14 -29.91 12.82 -60.74
C PRO A 14 -28.89 11.92 -61.45
N ARG A 15 -29.36 11.05 -62.35
CA ARG A 15 -28.47 10.34 -63.28
C ARG A 15 -27.83 11.37 -64.21
N ALA A 16 -26.52 11.53 -64.10
CA ALA A 16 -25.75 12.33 -65.06
C ALA A 16 -25.97 11.76 -66.48
N GLU A 17 -26.19 12.63 -67.45
CA GLU A 17 -26.46 12.24 -68.83
C GLU A 17 -25.25 11.50 -69.43
N ASP A 18 -25.49 10.45 -70.23
CA ASP A 18 -24.46 9.49 -70.69
C ASP A 18 -23.29 10.13 -71.47
N HIS A 19 -23.43 11.37 -71.95
CA HIS A 19 -22.41 12.12 -72.65
C HIS A 19 -21.45 12.91 -71.74
N LEU A 20 -21.73 12.99 -70.43
CA LEU A 20 -20.87 13.61 -69.41
C LEU A 20 -20.00 12.59 -68.66
N LEU A 21 -20.18 11.29 -68.92
CA LEU A 21 -19.43 10.20 -68.28
C LEU A 21 -18.37 9.64 -69.24
N GLN A 22 -17.11 9.97 -69.00
CA GLN A 22 -15.99 9.40 -69.75
C GLN A 22 -15.68 8.00 -69.20
N LYS A 23 -16.12 6.95 -69.90
CA LYS A 23 -15.89 5.55 -69.49
C LYS A 23 -14.42 5.18 -69.70
N THR A 24 -13.66 5.05 -68.62
CA THR A 24 -12.24 4.64 -68.66
C THR A 24 -12.10 3.14 -68.38
N GLN A 25 -11.18 2.47 -69.08
CA GLN A 25 -10.90 1.04 -68.85
C GLN A 25 -10.33 0.79 -67.43
N SER A 26 -9.59 1.76 -66.89
CA SER A 26 -9.07 1.72 -65.51
C SER A 26 -10.20 1.79 -64.46
N GLY A 27 -11.21 2.64 -64.67
CA GLY A 27 -12.34 2.76 -63.74
C GLY A 27 -13.22 1.50 -63.69
N ALA A 28 -13.35 0.78 -64.81
CA ALA A 28 -14.05 -0.51 -64.85
C ALA A 28 -13.32 -1.60 -64.04
N LEU A 29 -11.98 -1.65 -64.13
CA LEU A 29 -11.16 -2.59 -63.36
C LEU A 29 -11.26 -2.32 -61.84
N VAL A 30 -11.13 -1.06 -61.43
CA VAL A 30 -11.28 -0.65 -60.01
C VAL A 30 -12.68 -1.00 -59.48
N SER A 31 -13.73 -0.85 -60.29
CA SER A 31 -15.10 -1.18 -59.88
C SER A 31 -15.31 -2.68 -59.67
N ILE A 32 -14.75 -3.53 -60.55
CA ILE A 32 -14.82 -5.00 -60.40
C ILE A 32 -14.07 -5.46 -59.15
N ILE A 33 -12.85 -4.93 -58.93
CA ILE A 33 -12.07 -5.22 -57.72
C ILE A 33 -12.82 -4.77 -56.47
N GLY A 34 -13.44 -3.59 -56.50
CA GLY A 34 -14.28 -3.08 -55.42
C GLY A 34 -15.44 -4.01 -55.06
N LEU A 35 -16.15 -4.55 -56.05
CA LEU A 35 -17.25 -5.49 -55.83
C LEU A 35 -16.78 -6.83 -55.23
N VAL A 36 -15.62 -7.34 -55.66
CA VAL A 36 -15.03 -8.58 -55.10
C VAL A 36 -14.65 -8.39 -53.64
N ILE A 37 -13.99 -7.26 -53.31
CA ILE A 37 -13.63 -6.93 -51.92
C ILE A 37 -14.90 -6.79 -51.07
N MET A 38 -15.92 -6.10 -51.58
CA MET A 38 -17.20 -5.93 -50.89
C MET A 38 -17.87 -7.26 -50.58
N ALA A 39 -17.90 -8.19 -51.54
CA ALA A 39 -18.45 -9.53 -51.34
C ALA A 39 -17.66 -10.34 -50.29
N SER A 40 -16.33 -10.30 -50.34
CA SER A 40 -15.48 -11.00 -49.37
C SER A 40 -15.68 -10.47 -47.95
N LEU A 41 -15.72 -9.14 -47.77
CA LEU A 41 -15.95 -8.52 -46.47
C LEU A 41 -17.35 -8.82 -45.94
N PHE A 42 -18.36 -8.88 -46.82
CA PHE A 42 -19.70 -9.31 -46.44
C PHE A 42 -19.72 -10.73 -45.87
N PHE A 43 -19.11 -11.70 -46.56
CA PHE A 43 -19.05 -13.09 -46.08
C PHE A 43 -18.27 -13.21 -44.77
N HIS A 44 -17.19 -12.43 -44.61
CA HIS A 44 -16.46 -12.38 -43.36
C HIS A 44 -17.34 -11.83 -42.21
N GLU A 45 -18.02 -10.70 -42.41
CA GLU A 45 -18.93 -10.14 -41.39
C GLU A 45 -20.12 -11.07 -41.08
N LEU A 46 -20.63 -11.79 -42.07
CA LEU A 46 -21.68 -12.79 -41.88
C LEU A 46 -21.17 -13.97 -41.04
N SER A 47 -19.99 -14.50 -41.35
CA SER A 47 -19.36 -15.56 -40.55
C SER A 47 -19.12 -15.08 -39.12
N TYR A 48 -18.61 -13.85 -38.97
CA TYR A 48 -18.31 -13.23 -37.69
C TYR A 48 -19.56 -12.95 -36.84
N TYR A 49 -20.71 -12.70 -37.49
CA TYR A 49 -22.01 -12.60 -36.83
C TYR A 49 -22.54 -13.97 -36.37
N LEU A 50 -22.30 -15.03 -37.14
CA LEU A 50 -22.75 -16.38 -36.84
C LEU A 50 -21.91 -17.07 -35.75
N THR A 51 -20.65 -16.65 -35.56
CA THR A 51 -19.80 -17.14 -34.46
C THR A 51 -20.22 -16.56 -33.12
N THR A 52 -20.28 -17.42 -32.11
CA THR A 52 -20.51 -17.04 -30.70
C THR A 52 -19.23 -16.49 -30.09
N TYR A 53 -19.36 -15.62 -29.09
CA TYR A 53 -18.23 -15.11 -28.32
C TYR A 53 -18.53 -15.18 -26.83
N THR A 54 -17.48 -15.26 -26.01
CA THR A 54 -17.61 -15.32 -24.56
C THR A 54 -17.45 -13.93 -23.94
N VAL A 55 -18.28 -13.61 -22.96
CA VAL A 55 -18.20 -12.40 -22.14
C VAL A 55 -17.86 -12.80 -20.72
N HIS A 56 -16.83 -12.17 -20.15
CA HIS A 56 -16.39 -12.40 -18.79
C HIS A 56 -16.96 -11.30 -17.89
N GLN A 57 -17.70 -11.68 -16.85
CA GLN A 57 -18.23 -10.78 -15.83
C GLN A 57 -17.66 -11.19 -14.47
N MET A 58 -17.28 -10.22 -13.66
CA MET A 58 -16.78 -10.46 -12.30
C MET A 58 -17.87 -10.11 -11.30
N ALA A 59 -18.04 -10.95 -10.29
CA ALA A 59 -18.96 -10.75 -9.17
C ALA A 59 -18.32 -11.29 -7.89
N VAL A 60 -18.90 -10.97 -6.73
CA VAL A 60 -18.46 -11.55 -5.45
C VAL A 60 -19.04 -12.97 -5.32
N ASP A 61 -18.23 -13.91 -4.82
CA ASP A 61 -18.69 -15.27 -4.52
C ASP A 61 -19.58 -15.29 -3.27
N LEU A 62 -20.84 -15.70 -3.43
CA LEU A 62 -21.83 -15.74 -2.34
C LEU A 62 -22.11 -17.17 -1.84
N LYS A 63 -21.46 -18.19 -2.41
CA LYS A 63 -21.74 -19.60 -2.07
C LYS A 63 -20.91 -20.04 -0.87
N ARG A 64 -21.56 -20.50 0.21
CA ARG A 64 -20.91 -21.10 1.40
C ARG A 64 -21.42 -22.53 1.64
N GLY A 65 -20.54 -23.42 2.09
CA GLY A 65 -20.88 -24.77 2.56
C GLY A 65 -20.89 -25.90 1.52
N GLU A 66 -20.40 -25.65 0.31
CA GLU A 66 -20.20 -26.70 -0.72
C GLU A 66 -18.81 -27.35 -0.58
N THR A 67 -18.67 -28.60 -0.99
CA THR A 67 -17.36 -29.25 -1.14
C THR A 67 -16.69 -28.79 -2.44
N LEU A 68 -15.35 -28.77 -2.45
CA LEU A 68 -14.53 -28.47 -3.61
C LEU A 68 -13.92 -29.79 -4.12
N PRO A 69 -14.42 -30.36 -5.23
CA PRO A 69 -13.85 -31.57 -5.81
C PRO A 69 -12.54 -31.22 -6.54
N ILE A 70 -11.44 -31.82 -6.10
CA ILE A 70 -10.11 -31.70 -6.70
C ILE A 70 -9.81 -32.98 -7.47
N HIS A 71 -9.77 -32.90 -8.81
CA HIS A 71 -9.36 -34.02 -9.65
C HIS A 71 -7.83 -34.06 -9.71
N ILE A 72 -7.25 -35.18 -9.28
CA ILE A 72 -5.80 -35.39 -9.28
C ILE A 72 -5.44 -36.55 -10.21
N ASN A 73 -4.39 -36.36 -11.02
CA ASN A 73 -3.77 -37.43 -11.79
C ASN A 73 -2.27 -37.17 -11.89
N MET A 74 -1.49 -37.82 -11.03
CA MET A 74 -0.06 -37.57 -10.85
C MET A 74 0.73 -38.87 -10.80
N THR A 75 1.98 -38.84 -11.22
CA THR A 75 2.88 -40.01 -11.22
C THR A 75 4.18 -39.70 -10.53
N PHE A 76 4.57 -40.54 -9.58
CA PHE A 76 5.81 -40.50 -8.81
C PHE A 76 6.69 -41.69 -9.22
N PRO A 77 7.64 -41.53 -10.16
CA PRO A 77 8.42 -42.64 -10.70
C PRO A 77 9.37 -43.30 -9.70
N SER A 78 9.81 -42.58 -8.67
CA SER A 78 10.83 -43.04 -7.72
C SER A 78 10.28 -43.43 -6.34
N LEU A 79 8.96 -43.46 -6.18
CA LEU A 79 8.29 -43.77 -4.91
C LEU A 79 7.24 -44.89 -5.12
N PRO A 80 7.39 -46.03 -4.44
CA PRO A 80 6.36 -47.08 -4.42
C PRO A 80 5.04 -46.60 -3.80
N CYS A 81 3.91 -47.21 -4.18
CA CYS A 81 2.60 -46.81 -3.64
C CYS A 81 2.45 -47.08 -2.13
N ASP A 82 3.14 -48.09 -1.59
CA ASP A 82 3.08 -48.46 -0.16
C ASP A 82 3.61 -47.37 0.78
N VAL A 83 4.42 -46.43 0.30
CA VAL A 83 5.03 -45.37 1.12
C VAL A 83 4.35 -44.01 0.96
N LEU A 84 3.43 -43.88 0.01
CA LEU A 84 2.94 -42.60 -0.47
C LEU A 84 1.57 -42.30 0.15
N SER A 85 1.47 -41.25 0.95
CA SER A 85 0.23 -40.75 1.55
C SER A 85 -0.28 -39.52 0.79
N VAL A 86 -1.61 -39.37 0.75
CA VAL A 86 -2.27 -38.16 0.24
C VAL A 86 -3.04 -37.54 1.41
N ASP A 87 -2.51 -36.43 1.91
CA ASP A 87 -2.99 -35.80 3.15
C ASP A 87 -3.57 -34.42 2.82
N ALA A 88 -4.67 -34.04 3.49
CA ALA A 88 -5.27 -32.71 3.35
C ALA A 88 -5.46 -32.02 4.71
N ILE A 89 -5.20 -30.72 4.72
CA ILE A 89 -5.29 -29.86 5.89
C ILE A 89 -6.06 -28.60 5.50
N ASP A 90 -7.17 -28.33 6.18
CA ASP A 90 -7.90 -27.09 6.02
C ASP A 90 -7.43 -25.98 6.98
N MET A 91 -7.85 -24.73 6.75
CA MET A 91 -7.55 -23.61 7.66
C MET A 91 -8.13 -23.76 9.08
N SER A 92 -9.09 -24.66 9.30
CA SER A 92 -9.61 -24.96 10.64
C SER A 92 -8.69 -25.89 11.43
N GLY A 93 -7.64 -26.41 10.79
CA GLY A 93 -6.71 -27.38 11.37
C GLY A 93 -7.26 -28.80 11.36
N LYS A 94 -8.37 -29.06 10.64
CA LYS A 94 -8.86 -30.43 10.42
C LYS A 94 -7.86 -31.14 9.51
N HIS A 95 -7.21 -32.14 10.08
CA HIS A 95 -6.23 -32.97 9.39
C HIS A 95 -6.91 -34.27 8.95
N GLU A 96 -7.07 -34.46 7.64
CA GLU A 96 -7.54 -35.72 7.07
C GLU A 96 -6.30 -36.45 6.51
N VAL A 97 -5.83 -37.46 7.27
CA VAL A 97 -4.69 -38.33 6.91
C VAL A 97 -5.17 -39.41 5.97
N ASP A 98 -4.42 -39.66 4.89
CA ASP A 98 -4.65 -40.71 3.89
C ASP A 98 -6.12 -40.83 3.46
N LEU A 99 -6.55 -39.87 2.64
CA LEU A 99 -7.92 -39.80 2.11
C LEU A 99 -8.24 -40.99 1.19
N ASP A 100 -8.65 -42.10 1.81
CA ASP A 100 -8.93 -43.38 1.14
C ASP A 100 -10.25 -43.38 0.34
N THR A 101 -11.09 -42.36 0.52
CA THR A 101 -12.33 -42.21 -0.23
C THR A 101 -12.04 -41.51 -1.58
N ASN A 102 -12.23 -42.24 -2.68
CA ASN A 102 -12.17 -41.76 -4.08
C ASN A 102 -10.76 -41.46 -4.69
N VAL A 103 -9.67 -41.88 -4.03
CA VAL A 103 -8.30 -41.81 -4.58
C VAL A 103 -7.72 -43.22 -4.78
N TRP A 104 -7.12 -43.47 -5.94
CA TRP A 104 -6.52 -44.75 -6.31
C TRP A 104 -5.02 -44.60 -6.54
N LYS A 105 -4.24 -45.54 -5.99
CA LYS A 105 -2.78 -45.66 -6.15
C LYS A 105 -2.46 -46.86 -7.04
N LEU A 106 -1.90 -46.63 -8.24
CA LEU A 106 -1.52 -47.67 -9.20
C LEU A 106 -0.02 -47.90 -9.19
N ARG A 107 0.41 -49.15 -8.99
CA ARG A 107 1.82 -49.52 -9.01
C ARG A 107 2.37 -49.49 -10.44
N LEU A 108 3.54 -48.91 -10.62
CA LEU A 108 4.23 -48.79 -11.90
C LEU A 108 5.57 -49.53 -11.87
N ASN A 109 5.96 -50.13 -13.00
CA ASN A 109 7.34 -50.60 -13.19
C ASN A 109 8.28 -49.45 -13.57
N SER A 110 9.57 -49.76 -13.67
CA SER A 110 10.63 -48.83 -14.10
C SER A 110 10.43 -48.20 -15.49
N HIS A 111 9.54 -48.75 -16.31
CA HIS A 111 9.19 -48.22 -17.64
C HIS A 111 7.88 -47.41 -17.63
N GLY A 112 7.29 -47.17 -16.46
CA GLY A 112 6.04 -46.42 -16.29
C GLY A 112 4.78 -47.21 -16.67
N GLN A 113 4.86 -48.52 -16.85
CA GLN A 113 3.70 -49.38 -17.13
C GLN A 113 3.07 -49.87 -15.83
N ILE A 114 1.74 -49.96 -15.81
CA ILE A 114 0.97 -50.39 -14.64
C ILE A 114 1.15 -51.90 -14.43
N ILE A 115 1.61 -52.30 -13.25
CA ILE A 115 1.94 -53.70 -12.91
C ILE A 115 0.97 -54.35 -11.91
N GLY A 116 0.06 -53.58 -11.30
CA GLY A 116 -0.97 -54.14 -10.42
C GLY A 116 -2.03 -53.11 -10.02
N THR A 117 -3.25 -53.59 -9.77
CA THR A 117 -4.44 -52.80 -9.40
C THR A 117 -4.91 -53.08 -7.96
N GLU A 118 -4.06 -53.66 -7.09
CA GLU A 118 -4.48 -54.11 -5.76
C GLU A 118 -4.76 -52.96 -4.77
N TYR A 119 -5.93 -53.08 -4.15
CA TYR A 119 -6.56 -52.23 -3.14
C TYR A 119 -6.17 -52.69 -1.73
N LEU A 120 -6.05 -51.77 -0.78
CA LEU A 120 -5.78 -52.06 0.64
C LEU A 120 -6.92 -51.50 1.51
N SER A 121 -8.12 -52.07 1.44
CA SER A 121 -9.19 -51.73 2.41
C SER A 121 -9.91 -52.91 3.08
N ASP A 122 -9.43 -54.14 2.90
CA ASP A 122 -10.08 -55.35 3.45
C ASP A 122 -9.85 -55.61 4.95
N LEU A 123 -9.72 -54.58 5.80
CA LEU A 123 -9.50 -54.77 7.26
C LEU A 123 -10.45 -54.05 8.22
N VAL A 124 -11.51 -53.36 7.78
CA VAL A 124 -12.43 -52.67 8.74
C VAL A 124 -13.93 -53.02 8.61
N GLU A 125 -14.38 -53.75 7.59
CA GLU A 125 -15.79 -54.23 7.54
C GLU A 125 -16.08 -55.46 8.43
N LYS A 126 -15.54 -55.52 9.65
CA LYS A 126 -15.87 -56.60 10.60
C LYS A 126 -16.08 -56.25 12.07
N GLU A 127 -16.28 -54.98 12.44
CA GLU A 127 -16.65 -54.64 13.83
C GLU A 127 -17.77 -53.59 13.98
N HIS A 128 -18.75 -53.54 13.06
CA HIS A 128 -20.01 -52.82 13.31
C HIS A 128 -21.22 -53.77 13.33
N GLU A 129 -21.12 -54.81 14.15
CA GLU A 129 -22.30 -55.41 14.79
C GLU A 129 -22.00 -55.67 16.27
N GLY A 130 -22.63 -54.89 17.16
CA GLY A 130 -22.84 -55.31 18.55
C GLY A 130 -22.59 -54.25 19.64
N HIS A 131 -23.70 -53.81 20.25
CA HIS A 131 -23.86 -53.43 21.66
C HIS A 131 -23.77 -51.95 22.11
N LYS A 132 -24.98 -51.37 22.15
CA LYS A 132 -25.63 -50.54 23.19
C LYS A 132 -25.03 -50.50 24.62
N HIS A 133 -25.23 -49.31 25.23
CA HIS A 133 -25.52 -49.01 26.66
C HIS A 133 -24.44 -49.30 27.73
N ASP A 134 -23.88 -48.27 28.41
CA ASP A 134 -24.42 -47.67 29.66
C ASP A 134 -23.38 -46.81 30.44
N HIS A 135 -23.93 -45.76 31.06
CA HIS A 135 -23.65 -45.07 32.34
C HIS A 135 -22.30 -45.13 33.11
N ASP A 136 -21.92 -43.92 33.57
CA ASP A 136 -21.38 -43.52 34.89
C ASP A 136 -20.04 -44.10 35.42
N HIS A 137 -19.04 -43.21 35.64
CA HIS A 137 -18.64 -42.76 36.99
C HIS A 137 -17.39 -41.85 37.00
N GLU A 138 -17.44 -40.85 37.87
CA GLU A 138 -16.38 -39.95 38.33
C GLU A 138 -15.16 -40.68 38.95
N LYS A 139 -13.95 -40.10 38.82
CA LYS A 139 -13.15 -39.57 39.96
C LYS A 139 -11.76 -39.07 39.56
N GLU A 140 -11.37 -37.98 40.24
CA GLU A 140 -10.08 -37.30 40.28
C GLU A 140 -8.95 -38.16 40.91
N HIS A 141 -7.70 -37.98 40.48
CA HIS A 141 -6.59 -37.44 41.29
C HIS A 141 -5.18 -37.61 40.67
N HIS A 142 -4.45 -36.49 40.63
CA HIS A 142 -3.04 -36.23 41.01
C HIS A 142 -1.85 -37.09 40.50
N ASP A 143 -1.01 -36.40 39.73
CA ASP A 143 0.38 -35.98 40.04
C ASP A 143 1.60 -36.78 39.53
N ASP A 144 2.49 -35.98 38.92
CA ASP A 144 3.93 -36.03 38.67
C ASP A 144 4.70 -37.33 38.30
N SER A 145 5.26 -37.26 37.09
CA SER A 145 6.60 -37.66 36.65
C SER A 145 7.34 -38.81 37.35
N GLU A 146 7.60 -39.90 36.60
CA GLU A 146 8.98 -40.35 36.35
C GLU A 146 9.09 -41.43 35.26
N LYS A 147 10.21 -41.36 34.56
CA LYS A 147 10.65 -42.22 33.45
C LYS A 147 10.58 -43.72 33.81
N LYS A 148 9.92 -44.51 32.95
CA LYS A 148 10.30 -45.91 32.72
C LYS A 148 10.13 -46.30 31.25
N LEU A 149 11.26 -46.23 30.56
CA LEU A 149 11.75 -47.16 29.54
C LEU A 149 10.84 -48.38 29.29
N HIS A 150 10.03 -48.34 28.23
CA HIS A 150 9.57 -49.52 27.51
C HIS A 150 9.97 -49.40 26.04
N ALA A 151 11.18 -49.85 25.75
CA ALA A 151 11.56 -50.32 24.43
C ALA A 151 11.35 -51.84 24.41
N LEU A 152 10.49 -52.33 23.53
CA LEU A 152 10.54 -53.64 22.81
C LEU A 152 9.13 -54.02 22.34
N GLY A 153 8.90 -53.79 21.05
CA GLY A 153 7.68 -54.16 20.32
C GLY A 153 7.65 -53.48 18.96
N PHE A 154 8.67 -53.69 18.12
CA PHE A 154 8.56 -53.42 16.69
C PHE A 154 7.77 -54.61 16.08
N ASP A 155 6.61 -54.33 15.51
CA ASP A 155 5.73 -55.34 14.92
C ASP A 155 6.41 -56.07 13.76
N GLN A 156 6.23 -57.39 13.69
CA GLN A 156 6.63 -58.23 12.54
C GLN A 156 6.09 -57.70 11.20
N GLU A 157 4.98 -56.94 11.24
CA GLU A 157 4.37 -56.29 10.09
C GLU A 157 5.22 -55.15 9.52
N ALA A 158 5.84 -54.34 10.38
CA ALA A 158 6.72 -53.26 9.97
C ALA A 158 7.98 -53.81 9.27
N GLU A 159 8.57 -54.90 9.76
CA GLU A 159 9.73 -55.55 9.12
C GLU A 159 9.37 -56.11 7.74
N LYS A 160 8.20 -56.74 7.60
CA LYS A 160 7.69 -57.26 6.32
C LYS A 160 7.44 -56.13 5.31
N MET A 161 6.86 -55.01 5.76
CA MET A 161 6.65 -53.82 4.95
C MET A 161 7.98 -53.22 4.49
N ILE A 162 8.95 -53.02 5.40
CA ILE A 162 10.28 -52.50 5.06
C ILE A 162 10.96 -53.35 3.98
N LYS A 163 10.89 -54.69 4.10
CA LYS A 163 11.48 -55.60 3.11
C LYS A 163 10.79 -55.50 1.75
N LYS A 164 9.45 -55.43 1.73
CA LYS A 164 8.64 -55.26 0.51
C LYS A 164 8.98 -53.95 -0.20
N VAL A 165 9.03 -52.85 0.55
CA VAL A 165 9.31 -51.51 0.01
C VAL A 165 10.74 -51.40 -0.53
N LYS A 166 11.74 -51.94 0.19
CA LYS A 166 13.12 -51.96 -0.31
C LYS A 166 13.26 -52.73 -1.62
N GLN A 167 12.59 -53.88 -1.72
CA GLN A 167 12.57 -54.66 -2.96
C GLN A 167 11.88 -53.89 -4.11
N ALA A 168 10.79 -53.17 -3.84
CA ALA A 168 10.12 -52.33 -4.83
C ALA A 168 11.01 -51.16 -5.30
N LEU A 169 11.76 -50.53 -4.38
CA LEU A 169 12.74 -49.49 -4.72
C LEU A 169 13.88 -50.03 -5.58
N GLU A 170 14.42 -51.21 -5.27
CA GLU A 170 15.47 -51.88 -6.08
C GLU A 170 14.98 -52.22 -7.49
N ASN A 171 13.71 -52.59 -7.63
CA ASN A 171 13.07 -52.86 -8.93
C ASN A 171 12.73 -51.59 -9.72
N GLY A 172 12.94 -50.40 -9.16
CA GLY A 172 12.57 -49.12 -9.75
C GLY A 172 11.04 -48.95 -9.88
N GLU A 173 10.28 -49.42 -8.91
CA GLU A 173 8.82 -49.26 -8.90
C GLU A 173 8.41 -47.83 -8.52
N GLY A 174 7.39 -47.32 -9.21
CA GLY A 174 6.77 -46.02 -8.96
C GLY A 174 5.29 -46.14 -8.64
N CYS A 175 4.63 -44.99 -8.43
CA CYS A 175 3.20 -44.92 -8.13
C CYS A 175 2.50 -43.85 -8.96
N ARG A 176 1.33 -44.19 -9.51
CA ARG A 176 0.40 -43.21 -10.10
C ARG A 176 -0.79 -43.02 -9.17
N VAL A 177 -0.97 -41.80 -8.70
CA VAL A 177 -2.12 -41.38 -7.88
C VAL A 177 -3.14 -40.74 -8.81
N TYR A 178 -4.36 -41.28 -8.83
CA TYR A 178 -5.45 -40.69 -9.61
C TYR A 178 -6.76 -40.77 -8.83
N GLY A 179 -7.62 -39.76 -8.95
CA GLY A 179 -8.91 -39.76 -8.25
C GLY A 179 -9.49 -38.37 -8.04
N VAL A 180 -10.50 -38.30 -7.17
CA VAL A 180 -11.16 -37.05 -6.79
C VAL A 180 -11.06 -36.90 -5.28
N LEU A 181 -10.54 -35.74 -4.86
CA LEU A 181 -10.45 -35.37 -3.46
C LEU A 181 -11.55 -34.35 -3.15
N ASP A 182 -12.52 -34.74 -2.33
CA ASP A 182 -13.61 -33.87 -1.89
C ASP A 182 -13.22 -33.14 -0.60
N VAL A 183 -12.71 -31.91 -0.74
CA VAL A 183 -12.33 -31.09 0.42
C VAL A 183 -13.40 -30.04 0.74
N GLN A 184 -13.38 -29.49 1.95
CA GLN A 184 -14.18 -28.31 2.25
C GLN A 184 -13.72 -27.13 1.38
N ARG A 185 -14.67 -26.34 0.88
CA ARG A 185 -14.38 -25.13 0.08
C ARG A 185 -13.88 -23.98 0.96
N VAL A 186 -12.71 -24.17 1.54
CA VAL A 186 -11.95 -23.21 2.35
C VAL A 186 -10.48 -23.27 1.95
N ALA A 187 -9.70 -22.23 2.26
CA ALA A 187 -8.26 -22.29 2.03
C ALA A 187 -7.64 -23.45 2.81
N GLY A 188 -6.62 -24.06 2.23
CA GLY A 188 -6.03 -25.27 2.77
C GLY A 188 -4.79 -25.70 2.00
N ASN A 189 -4.30 -26.87 2.33
CA ASN A 189 -3.30 -27.54 1.52
C ASN A 189 -3.62 -29.02 1.44
N PHE A 190 -3.36 -29.61 0.28
CA PHE A 190 -3.19 -31.05 0.19
C PHE A 190 -1.75 -31.33 -0.21
N HIS A 191 -1.20 -32.43 0.27
CA HIS A 191 0.18 -32.77 -0.02
C HIS A 191 0.37 -34.26 -0.16
N ILE A 192 1.33 -34.61 -0.99
CA ILE A 192 1.72 -35.99 -1.26
C ILE A 192 3.09 -36.20 -0.65
N SER A 193 3.19 -37.16 0.27
CA SER A 193 4.39 -37.33 1.08
C SER A 193 4.65 -38.78 1.48
N VAL A 194 5.75 -38.98 2.20
CA VAL A 194 6.10 -40.24 2.87
C VAL A 194 5.86 -40.20 4.38
N HIS A 195 5.27 -39.11 4.90
CA HIS A 195 5.03 -38.91 6.34
C HIS A 195 3.90 -39.77 6.91
N GLY A 196 3.07 -40.39 6.06
CA GLY A 196 2.12 -41.41 6.51
C GLY A 196 2.79 -42.62 7.17
N LEU A 197 4.11 -42.80 6.98
CA LEU A 197 4.91 -43.80 7.68
C LEU A 197 5.45 -43.27 9.00
N ASN A 198 5.55 -44.15 9.99
CA ASN A 198 6.29 -43.87 11.22
C ASN A 198 7.73 -43.42 10.89
N ILE A 199 8.18 -42.31 11.49
CA ILE A 199 9.49 -41.69 11.24
C ILE A 199 10.66 -42.68 11.33
N TYR A 200 10.60 -43.65 12.24
CA TYR A 200 11.62 -44.68 12.38
C TYR A 200 11.61 -45.68 11.20
N VAL A 201 10.43 -46.02 10.69
CA VAL A 201 10.25 -46.92 9.53
C VAL A 201 10.73 -46.23 8.25
N ALA A 202 10.37 -44.96 8.05
CA ALA A 202 10.85 -44.16 6.92
C ALA A 202 12.39 -44.03 6.95
N GLN A 203 12.99 -43.80 8.12
CA GLN A 203 14.44 -43.77 8.30
C GLN A 203 15.10 -45.10 7.93
N MET A 204 14.49 -46.23 8.28
CA MET A 204 15.01 -47.56 7.91
C MET A 204 14.89 -47.89 6.42
N ILE A 205 13.89 -47.33 5.72
CA ILE A 205 13.67 -47.54 4.29
C ILE A 205 14.65 -46.71 3.47
N PHE A 206 14.73 -45.40 3.74
CA PHE A 206 15.45 -44.45 2.88
C PHE A 206 16.86 -44.09 3.37
N GLY A 207 17.22 -44.40 4.62
CA GLY A 207 18.52 -44.04 5.20
C GLY A 207 18.64 -42.55 5.59
N GLY A 208 17.58 -41.75 5.42
CA GLY A 208 17.53 -40.33 5.76
C GLY A 208 16.63 -39.55 4.81
N ALA A 209 16.15 -38.37 5.23
CA ALA A 209 15.29 -37.51 4.42
C ALA A 209 15.98 -36.98 3.15
N THR A 210 17.31 -36.90 3.15
CA THR A 210 18.15 -36.47 2.01
C THR A 210 18.20 -37.47 0.86
N HIS A 211 17.73 -38.70 1.07
CA HIS A 211 17.74 -39.78 0.06
C HIS A 211 16.37 -40.05 -0.59
N VAL A 212 15.33 -39.29 -0.20
CA VAL A 212 13.98 -39.46 -0.76
C VAL A 212 13.83 -38.65 -2.03
N ASN A 213 13.47 -39.30 -3.14
CA ASN A 213 13.29 -38.65 -4.43
C ASN A 213 11.80 -38.44 -4.74
N VAL A 214 11.33 -37.19 -4.59
CA VAL A 214 9.94 -36.77 -4.86
C VAL A 214 9.71 -36.27 -6.29
N SER A 215 10.48 -36.78 -7.27
CA SER A 215 10.21 -36.54 -8.69
C SER A 215 8.77 -36.89 -9.02
N HIS A 216 8.11 -36.06 -9.81
CA HIS A 216 6.70 -36.26 -10.15
C HIS A 216 6.32 -35.69 -11.52
N MET A 217 5.24 -36.24 -12.08
CA MET A 217 4.60 -35.80 -13.31
C MET A 217 3.13 -35.54 -13.03
N ILE A 218 2.66 -34.32 -13.29
CA ILE A 218 1.26 -33.94 -13.15
C ILE A 218 0.61 -34.08 -14.54
N HIS A 219 -0.24 -35.10 -14.69
CA HIS A 219 -0.97 -35.32 -15.95
C HIS A 219 -2.19 -34.39 -16.05
N ASP A 220 -2.95 -34.31 -14.97
CA ASP A 220 -4.16 -33.50 -14.86
C ASP A 220 -4.34 -33.02 -13.42
N LEU A 221 -4.59 -31.72 -13.25
CA LEU A 221 -5.01 -31.16 -11.97
C LEU A 221 -6.11 -30.12 -12.21
N SER A 222 -7.30 -30.36 -11.69
CA SER A 222 -8.43 -29.44 -11.84
C SER A 222 -9.30 -29.35 -10.60
N PHE A 223 -9.92 -28.18 -10.42
CA PHE A 223 -10.79 -27.86 -9.30
C PHE A 223 -12.23 -27.74 -9.82
N GLY A 224 -12.94 -28.86 -9.93
CA GLY A 224 -14.27 -28.94 -10.55
C GLY A 224 -14.31 -29.41 -12.02
N PRO A 225 -15.49 -29.42 -12.64
CA PRO A 225 -15.71 -29.95 -13.99
C PRO A 225 -15.13 -29.05 -15.10
N LYS A 226 -14.67 -29.65 -16.20
CA LYS A 226 -14.06 -28.92 -17.33
C LYS A 226 -15.09 -28.24 -18.22
N TYR A 227 -14.71 -27.09 -18.81
CA TYR A 227 -15.53 -26.36 -19.81
C TYR A 227 -14.73 -26.08 -21.10
N PRO A 228 -15.39 -25.78 -22.23
CA PRO A 228 -14.72 -25.57 -23.51
C PRO A 228 -13.71 -24.41 -23.45
N GLY A 229 -12.44 -24.70 -23.79
CA GLY A 229 -11.37 -23.71 -23.83
C GLY A 229 -10.62 -23.50 -22.51
N ILE A 230 -10.92 -24.27 -21.46
CA ILE A 230 -10.11 -24.24 -20.23
C ILE A 230 -8.74 -24.87 -20.47
N HIS A 231 -7.67 -24.21 -20.00
CA HIS A 231 -6.32 -24.75 -19.99
C HIS A 231 -5.75 -24.59 -18.57
N ASN A 232 -5.54 -25.69 -17.85
CA ASN A 232 -4.99 -25.60 -16.49
C ASN A 232 -3.47 -25.40 -16.54
N PRO A 233 -2.89 -24.55 -15.69
CA PRO A 233 -1.46 -24.25 -15.71
C PRO A 233 -0.52 -25.45 -15.44
N LEU A 234 -0.97 -26.46 -14.69
CA LEU A 234 -0.13 -27.59 -14.25
C LEU A 234 -0.28 -28.86 -15.10
N ASP A 235 -1.17 -28.87 -16.09
CA ASP A 235 -1.41 -30.05 -16.93
C ASP A 235 -0.17 -30.38 -17.77
N GLY A 236 0.30 -31.63 -17.69
CA GLY A 236 1.49 -32.11 -18.40
C GLY A 236 2.83 -31.65 -17.82
N THR A 237 2.87 -31.11 -16.59
CA THR A 237 4.12 -30.66 -15.97
C THR A 237 4.95 -31.83 -15.42
N VAL A 238 6.27 -31.77 -15.63
CA VAL A 238 7.22 -32.82 -15.22
C VAL A 238 8.34 -32.21 -14.40
N ARG A 239 8.65 -32.80 -13.24
CA ARG A 239 9.74 -32.39 -12.34
C ARG A 239 10.56 -33.62 -11.94
N ILE A 240 11.81 -33.69 -12.39
CA ILE A 240 12.73 -34.80 -12.13
C ILE A 240 13.93 -34.27 -11.33
N LEU A 241 14.21 -34.92 -10.20
CA LEU A 241 15.36 -34.66 -9.33
C LEU A 241 16.46 -35.70 -9.62
N HIS A 242 17.68 -35.23 -9.86
CA HIS A 242 18.84 -36.09 -10.21
C HIS A 242 19.80 -36.33 -9.03
N GLU A 243 20.19 -35.28 -8.30
CA GLU A 243 21.24 -35.35 -7.26
C GLU A 243 20.84 -34.70 -5.93
N THR A 244 19.63 -34.12 -5.84
CA THR A 244 19.15 -33.40 -4.67
C THR A 244 17.79 -33.92 -4.22
N SER A 245 17.62 -34.06 -2.91
CA SER A 245 16.31 -34.23 -2.28
C SER A 245 15.79 -32.85 -1.86
N GLY A 246 14.48 -32.65 -1.93
CA GLY A 246 13.86 -31.34 -1.70
C GLY A 246 12.34 -31.42 -1.67
N THR A 247 11.72 -30.35 -1.19
CA THR A 247 10.27 -30.20 -1.13
C THR A 247 9.79 -29.28 -2.26
N PHE A 248 8.77 -29.71 -3.00
CA PHE A 248 8.06 -28.85 -3.96
C PHE A 248 6.83 -28.23 -3.29
N LYS A 249 6.61 -26.94 -3.51
CA LYS A 249 5.44 -26.20 -3.03
C LYS A 249 4.80 -25.47 -4.20
N TYR A 250 3.57 -25.84 -4.52
CA TYR A 250 2.71 -25.17 -5.49
C TYR A 250 1.72 -24.30 -4.72
N TYR A 251 1.85 -22.99 -4.88
CA TYR A 251 0.89 -22.01 -4.36
C TYR A 251 -0.17 -21.75 -5.42
N ILE A 252 -1.40 -22.14 -5.14
CA ILE A 252 -2.52 -22.13 -6.08
C ILE A 252 -3.55 -21.09 -5.63
N LYS A 253 -3.89 -20.14 -6.49
CA LYS A 253 -5.02 -19.23 -6.25
C LYS A 253 -6.20 -19.68 -7.11
N ILE A 254 -7.24 -20.20 -6.46
CA ILE A 254 -8.45 -20.73 -7.10
C ILE A 254 -9.43 -19.58 -7.31
N VAL A 255 -9.94 -19.43 -8.52
CA VAL A 255 -10.93 -18.42 -8.92
C VAL A 255 -12.24 -19.14 -9.26
N PRO A 256 -13.27 -19.05 -8.41
CA PRO A 256 -14.60 -19.57 -8.70
C PRO A 256 -15.09 -19.09 -10.05
N THR A 257 -15.55 -20.01 -10.89
CA THR A 257 -15.96 -19.71 -12.27
C THR A 257 -17.30 -20.35 -12.59
N GLU A 258 -18.21 -19.60 -13.19
CA GLU A 258 -19.47 -20.15 -13.71
C GLU A 258 -19.49 -20.03 -15.23
N TYR A 259 -19.58 -21.15 -15.95
CA TYR A 259 -19.73 -21.15 -17.39
C TYR A 259 -21.21 -21.27 -17.77
N ARG A 260 -21.73 -20.31 -18.53
CA ARG A 260 -23.14 -20.23 -18.96
C ARG A 260 -23.25 -20.37 -20.47
N TYR A 261 -23.84 -21.48 -20.91
CA TYR A 261 -24.13 -21.73 -22.32
C TYR A 261 -25.29 -20.86 -22.83
N ILE A 262 -25.39 -20.70 -24.15
CA ILE A 262 -26.57 -20.11 -24.80
C ILE A 262 -27.87 -20.89 -24.47
N SER A 263 -27.75 -22.20 -24.19
CA SER A 263 -28.85 -23.05 -23.74
C SER A 263 -29.36 -22.72 -22.33
N LYS A 264 -28.71 -21.78 -21.62
CA LYS A 264 -28.90 -21.41 -20.20
C LYS A 264 -28.47 -22.48 -19.19
N GLU A 265 -27.80 -23.54 -19.63
CA GLU A 265 -27.13 -24.47 -18.73
C GLU A 265 -25.93 -23.80 -18.06
N VAL A 266 -25.76 -24.04 -16.76
CA VAL A 266 -24.69 -23.42 -15.94
C VAL A 266 -23.81 -24.52 -15.37
N ILE A 267 -22.52 -24.48 -15.69
CA ILE A 267 -21.52 -25.37 -15.13
C ILE A 267 -20.72 -24.61 -14.07
N PRO A 268 -20.82 -24.97 -12.78
CA PRO A 268 -19.95 -24.45 -11.74
C PRO A 268 -18.58 -25.13 -11.86
N THR A 269 -17.51 -24.34 -11.97
CA THR A 269 -16.13 -24.81 -12.12
C THR A 269 -15.18 -23.82 -11.46
N ASN A 270 -13.88 -24.06 -11.51
CA ASN A 270 -12.88 -23.12 -11.01
C ASN A 270 -11.71 -23.02 -11.99
N GLN A 271 -11.23 -21.79 -12.16
CA GLN A 271 -9.92 -21.53 -12.75
C GLN A 271 -8.89 -21.43 -11.64
N PHE A 272 -7.60 -21.54 -11.95
CA PHE A 272 -6.57 -21.27 -10.97
C PHE A 272 -5.29 -20.73 -11.60
N SER A 273 -4.54 -19.97 -10.82
CA SER A 273 -3.15 -19.62 -11.11
C SER A 273 -2.21 -20.35 -10.15
N VAL A 274 -0.97 -20.56 -10.57
CA VAL A 274 0.03 -21.30 -9.78
C VAL A 274 1.36 -20.56 -9.73
N SER A 275 1.99 -20.59 -8.56
CA SER A 275 3.40 -20.23 -8.34
C SER A 275 4.14 -21.42 -7.75
N GLU A 276 5.28 -21.79 -8.32
CA GLU A 276 6.08 -22.93 -7.91
C GLU A 276 7.29 -22.49 -7.07
N TYR A 277 7.59 -23.24 -6.02
CA TYR A 277 8.76 -23.06 -5.18
C TYR A 277 9.40 -24.41 -4.84
N PHE A 278 10.71 -24.54 -5.04
CA PHE A 278 11.48 -25.72 -4.68
C PHE A 278 12.45 -25.38 -3.54
N SER A 279 12.42 -26.18 -2.47
CA SER A 279 13.32 -26.06 -1.33
C SER A 279 14.22 -27.29 -1.24
N PRO A 280 15.53 -27.19 -1.53
CA PRO A 280 16.43 -28.32 -1.33
C PRO A 280 16.56 -28.67 0.16
N MET A 281 16.72 -29.95 0.47
CA MET A 281 16.93 -30.44 1.82
C MET A 281 18.39 -30.22 2.26
N THR A 282 18.58 -29.79 3.50
CA THR A 282 19.89 -29.74 4.17
C THR A 282 19.98 -30.82 5.24
N GLU A 283 21.20 -31.23 5.63
CA GLU A 283 21.41 -32.28 6.65
C GLU A 283 20.79 -31.98 8.03
N TYR A 284 20.43 -30.72 8.30
CA TYR A 284 19.85 -30.28 9.57
C TYR A 284 18.32 -30.21 9.57
N ASP A 285 17.67 -30.38 8.42
CA ASP A 285 16.22 -30.28 8.31
C ASP A 285 15.54 -31.50 8.93
N ARG A 286 14.67 -31.27 9.91
CA ARG A 286 13.90 -32.33 10.61
C ARG A 286 12.64 -32.78 9.86
N THR A 287 12.41 -32.27 8.65
CA THR A 287 11.21 -32.52 7.85
C THR A 287 11.51 -33.50 6.73
N TRP A 288 10.53 -34.30 6.30
CA TRP A 288 10.69 -35.17 5.12
C TRP A 288 10.21 -34.43 3.88
N PRO A 289 10.85 -34.66 2.72
CA PRO A 289 10.45 -34.04 1.47
C PRO A 289 9.04 -34.46 1.07
N ALA A 290 8.30 -33.52 0.50
CA ALA A 290 6.94 -33.73 0.04
C ALA A 290 6.63 -32.81 -1.15
N VAL A 291 5.48 -33.06 -1.78
CA VAL A 291 4.90 -32.17 -2.80
C VAL A 291 3.65 -31.54 -2.21
N TYR A 292 3.72 -30.26 -1.86
CA TYR A 292 2.62 -29.49 -1.30
C TYR A 292 1.87 -28.70 -2.37
N PHE A 293 0.55 -28.75 -2.30
CA PHE A 293 -0.36 -27.90 -3.07
C PHE A 293 -1.12 -27.02 -2.07
N LEU A 294 -0.62 -25.81 -1.84
CA LEU A 294 -1.23 -24.83 -0.96
C LEU A 294 -2.21 -24.01 -1.78
N TYR A 295 -3.50 -24.11 -1.49
CA TYR A 295 -4.53 -23.45 -2.27
C TYR A 295 -5.35 -22.47 -1.45
N ASP A 296 -5.71 -21.36 -2.07
CA ASP A 296 -6.53 -20.30 -1.49
C ASP A 296 -7.61 -19.87 -2.48
N LEU A 297 -8.80 -19.55 -2.01
CA LEU A 297 -9.92 -19.13 -2.85
C LEU A 297 -9.91 -17.61 -3.07
N SER A 298 -10.26 -17.18 -4.27
CA SER A 298 -10.49 -15.77 -4.58
C SER A 298 -11.90 -15.38 -4.14
N PRO A 299 -12.09 -14.21 -3.51
CA PRO A 299 -13.42 -13.69 -3.18
C PRO A 299 -14.23 -13.30 -4.44
N ILE A 300 -13.56 -13.25 -5.61
CA ILE A 300 -14.15 -12.88 -6.89
C ILE A 300 -14.51 -14.14 -7.69
N THR A 301 -15.77 -14.25 -8.08
CA THR A 301 -16.29 -15.22 -9.05
C THR A 301 -16.30 -14.64 -10.46
N VAL A 302 -15.84 -15.42 -11.44
CA VAL A 302 -15.89 -15.09 -12.86
C VAL A 302 -17.05 -15.83 -13.52
N THR A 303 -18.04 -15.09 -14.02
CA THR A 303 -19.10 -15.66 -14.86
C THR A 303 -18.72 -15.50 -16.33
N ILE A 304 -18.53 -16.62 -17.03
CA ILE A 304 -18.28 -16.68 -18.47
C ILE A 304 -19.62 -16.96 -19.16
N LYS A 305 -20.11 -16.03 -19.97
CA LYS A 305 -21.37 -16.15 -20.70
C LYS A 305 -21.10 -16.26 -22.19
N GLU A 306 -21.68 -17.26 -22.84
CA GLU A 306 -21.75 -17.29 -24.30
C GLU A 306 -22.85 -16.35 -24.81
N GLU A 307 -22.48 -15.37 -25.62
CA GLU A 307 -23.41 -14.42 -26.22
C GLU A 307 -23.37 -14.45 -27.75
N ARG A 308 -24.48 -14.00 -28.35
CA ARG A 308 -24.57 -13.69 -29.78
C ARG A 308 -24.62 -12.18 -29.97
N ARG A 309 -23.95 -11.71 -31.01
CA ARG A 309 -23.92 -10.28 -31.35
C ARG A 309 -25.32 -9.81 -31.74
N SER A 310 -25.64 -8.56 -31.42
CA SER A 310 -26.93 -7.99 -31.79
C SER A 310 -27.05 -7.85 -33.30
N PHE A 311 -28.27 -8.03 -33.81
CA PHE A 311 -28.56 -7.85 -35.24
C PHE A 311 -28.31 -6.40 -35.70
N LEU A 312 -28.58 -5.41 -34.84
CA LEU A 312 -28.30 -4.00 -35.14
C LEU A 312 -26.80 -3.74 -35.34
N HIS A 313 -25.94 -4.37 -34.52
CA HIS A 313 -24.49 -4.26 -34.66
C HIS A 313 -23.99 -4.87 -35.98
N PHE A 314 -24.63 -5.92 -36.48
CA PHE A 314 -24.32 -6.46 -37.81
C PHE A 314 -24.70 -5.46 -38.93
N ILE A 315 -25.89 -4.86 -38.86
CA ILE A 315 -26.34 -3.87 -39.87
C ILE A 315 -25.44 -2.62 -39.90
N THR A 316 -25.02 -2.11 -38.74
CA THR A 316 -24.13 -0.94 -38.70
C THR A 316 -22.77 -1.24 -39.33
N ARG A 317 -22.18 -2.41 -39.06
CA ARG A 317 -20.94 -2.84 -39.70
C ARG A 317 -21.11 -3.08 -41.19
N LEU A 318 -22.25 -3.62 -41.62
CA LEU A 318 -22.58 -3.77 -43.03
C LEU A 318 -22.63 -2.41 -43.76
N CYS A 319 -23.30 -1.41 -43.18
CA CYS A 319 -23.31 -0.05 -43.71
C CYS A 319 -21.91 0.57 -43.78
N ALA A 320 -21.06 0.31 -42.77
CA ALA A 320 -19.68 0.78 -42.75
C ALA A 320 -18.81 0.12 -43.83
N VAL A 321 -18.98 -1.19 -44.07
CA VAL A 321 -18.31 -1.91 -45.18
C VAL A 321 -18.73 -1.33 -46.53
N LEU A 322 -20.03 -1.09 -46.75
CA LEU A 322 -20.55 -0.49 -47.98
C LEU A 322 -20.03 0.93 -48.20
N GLY A 323 -20.08 1.78 -47.17
CA GLY A 323 -19.59 3.17 -47.26
C GLY A 323 -18.06 3.25 -47.40
N GLY A 324 -17.32 2.43 -46.65
CA GLY A 324 -15.86 2.39 -46.67
C GLY A 324 -15.30 1.88 -48.00
N THR A 325 -15.87 0.80 -48.54
CA THR A 325 -15.45 0.28 -49.87
C THR A 325 -15.73 1.29 -50.98
N PHE A 326 -16.85 2.01 -50.93
CA PHE A 326 -17.17 3.07 -51.89
C PHE A 326 -16.19 4.27 -51.78
N ALA A 327 -15.86 4.70 -50.57
CA ALA A 327 -14.92 5.80 -50.37
C ALA A 327 -13.49 5.43 -50.82
N VAL A 328 -13.03 4.22 -50.48
CA VAL A 328 -11.68 3.75 -50.82
C VAL A 328 -11.53 3.53 -52.32
N THR A 329 -12.51 2.95 -53.00
CA THR A 329 -12.48 2.80 -54.46
C THR A 329 -12.41 4.15 -55.17
N GLY A 330 -13.15 5.16 -54.68
CA GLY A 330 -13.07 6.53 -55.19
C GLY A 330 -11.73 7.25 -54.89
N MET A 331 -11.10 6.97 -53.76
CA MET A 331 -9.76 7.48 -53.44
C MET A 331 -8.68 6.83 -54.29
N LEU A 332 -8.75 5.50 -54.47
CA LEU A 332 -7.80 4.74 -55.29
C LEU A 332 -7.86 5.17 -56.75
N ASP A 333 -9.04 5.47 -57.29
CA ASP A 333 -9.19 6.01 -58.65
C ASP A 333 -8.48 7.37 -58.78
N ARG A 334 -8.66 8.29 -57.81
CA ARG A 334 -7.97 9.59 -57.77
C ARG A 334 -6.46 9.47 -57.57
N TRP A 335 -6.02 8.51 -56.77
CA TRP A 335 -4.60 8.27 -56.50
C TRP A 335 -3.90 7.65 -57.71
N MET A 336 -4.53 6.68 -58.38
CA MET A 336 -4.05 6.14 -59.65
C MET A 336 -3.90 7.26 -60.68
N PHE A 337 -4.88 8.17 -60.77
CA PHE A 337 -4.79 9.33 -61.64
C PHE A 337 -3.61 10.25 -61.28
N ARG A 338 -3.42 10.59 -59.99
CA ARG A 338 -2.32 11.47 -59.54
C ARG A 338 -0.94 10.82 -59.59
N ILE A 339 -0.82 9.51 -59.43
CA ILE A 339 0.47 8.79 -59.53
C ILE A 339 0.92 8.75 -60.99
N ILE A 340 -0.01 8.54 -61.93
CA ILE A 340 0.24 8.67 -63.36
C ILE A 340 0.71 10.10 -63.70
N GLU A 341 0.18 11.12 -63.02
CA GLU A 341 0.57 12.53 -63.20
C GLU A 341 1.92 12.87 -62.52
N ALA A 342 2.17 12.36 -61.31
CA ALA A 342 3.40 12.64 -60.55
C ALA A 342 4.66 11.96 -61.12
N LEU A 343 4.51 10.83 -61.82
CA LEU A 343 5.61 10.17 -62.52
C LEU A 343 6.13 10.97 -63.74
N THR A 344 5.49 12.09 -64.10
CA THR A 344 5.84 12.88 -65.29
C THR A 344 6.69 14.15 -65.06
N LYS A 345 7.07 14.53 -63.82
CA LYS A 345 7.96 15.70 -63.59
C LYS A 345 8.89 15.61 -62.36
N PRO A 346 10.19 16.00 -62.44
CA PRO A 346 11.10 16.07 -61.29
C PRO A 346 11.33 17.52 -60.77
N SER A 347 11.75 17.67 -59.49
CA SER A 347 12.11 18.95 -58.82
C SER A 347 13.47 18.92 -58.09
N PRO A 348 14.11 20.07 -57.79
CA PRO A 348 15.30 20.15 -56.93
C PRO A 348 15.15 20.99 -55.62
N ARG A 349 16.17 20.83 -54.75
CA ARG A 349 16.30 21.15 -53.31
C ARG A 349 16.70 22.59 -52.91
N SER A 350 16.54 22.86 -51.62
CA SER A 350 16.68 24.07 -50.78
C SER A 350 18.09 24.55 -50.41
N VAL A 351 18.20 25.83 -50.00
CA VAL A 351 19.42 26.53 -49.49
C VAL A 351 19.20 27.08 -48.06
N LEU A 352 20.24 27.08 -47.22
CA LEU A 352 20.32 27.60 -45.83
C LEU A 352 20.99 29.00 -45.76
N ARG A 353 20.72 29.76 -44.69
CA ARG A 353 21.19 31.15 -44.44
C ARG A 353 21.85 31.25 -43.05
N GLN A 354 22.97 31.97 -42.94
CA GLN A 354 23.74 32.26 -41.71
C GLN A 354 23.46 33.68 -41.16
N SER A 355 23.74 33.89 -39.86
CA SER A 355 23.70 35.18 -39.14
C SER A 355 24.99 35.42 -38.33
N GLN A 356 25.43 36.69 -38.25
CA GLN A 356 26.62 37.23 -37.58
C GLN A 356 26.29 37.81 -36.18
N ASP A 357 27.27 37.84 -35.24
CA ASP A 357 27.59 39.03 -34.40
C ASP A 357 28.88 38.92 -33.52
N CYS A 358 29.71 39.98 -33.60
CA CYS A 358 30.63 40.73 -32.69
C CYS A 358 31.48 40.08 -31.53
N GLU A 359 32.80 40.32 -31.53
CA GLU A 359 33.81 39.92 -30.50
C GLU A 359 34.48 41.10 -29.75
N THR A 360 34.78 40.93 -28.45
CA THR A 360 35.68 41.74 -27.61
C THR A 360 37.01 41.02 -27.36
N VAL A 361 38.15 41.67 -27.61
CA VAL A 361 39.52 41.08 -27.52
C VAL A 361 39.94 40.75 -26.07
N ARG A 362 40.51 39.56 -25.83
CA ARG A 362 41.06 39.10 -24.53
C ARG A 362 42.57 38.83 -24.64
N GLU A 363 43.28 38.73 -23.50
CA GLU A 363 44.70 38.33 -23.42
C GLU A 363 44.83 37.06 -22.56
N LEU A 364 45.68 36.11 -22.98
CA LEU A 364 45.96 34.84 -22.28
C LEU A 364 47.34 34.91 -21.63
N CYS A 365 47.41 34.67 -20.32
CA CYS A 365 48.68 34.66 -19.59
C CYS A 365 48.91 33.32 -18.88
N ALA A 366 50.09 32.73 -19.06
CA ALA A 366 50.58 31.57 -18.32
C ALA A 366 52.09 31.69 -18.09
N ASN A 367 52.60 31.19 -16.96
CA ASN A 367 54.04 31.23 -16.60
C ASN A 367 54.71 32.62 -16.65
N GLY A 368 53.93 33.71 -16.47
CA GLY A 368 54.44 35.09 -16.48
C GLY A 368 54.58 35.72 -17.87
N VAL A 369 54.11 35.06 -18.93
CA VAL A 369 54.10 35.55 -20.32
C VAL A 369 52.65 35.66 -20.79
N CYS A 370 52.31 36.70 -21.56
CA CYS A 370 50.96 36.94 -22.08
C CYS A 370 50.95 37.00 -23.62
N ILE A 371 49.99 36.32 -24.25
CA ILE A 371 49.75 36.31 -25.70
C ILE A 371 48.36 36.91 -25.97
N LYS A 372 48.23 37.69 -27.05
CA LYS A 372 46.95 38.24 -27.51
C LYS A 372 46.08 37.15 -28.13
N THR A 373 44.81 37.06 -27.75
CA THR A 373 43.92 35.99 -28.23
C THR A 373 43.69 36.03 -29.74
N THR A 374 43.76 37.23 -30.34
CA THR A 374 43.48 37.45 -31.77
C THR A 374 44.35 36.63 -32.72
N GLU A 375 45.60 36.35 -32.36
CA GLU A 375 46.52 35.56 -33.21
C GLU A 375 46.21 34.07 -33.16
N VAL A 376 45.73 33.58 -32.01
CA VAL A 376 45.35 32.17 -31.81
C VAL A 376 43.94 31.93 -32.34
N GLU A 377 43.03 32.90 -32.17
CA GLU A 377 41.65 32.89 -32.68
C GLU A 377 41.61 32.84 -34.21
N ALA A 378 42.45 33.62 -34.90
CA ALA A 378 42.54 33.58 -36.36
C ALA A 378 42.95 32.19 -36.89
N LYS A 379 43.89 31.51 -36.22
CA LYS A 379 44.34 30.16 -36.60
C LYS A 379 43.30 29.08 -36.30
N LEU A 380 42.44 29.30 -35.30
CA LEU A 380 41.29 28.44 -34.99
C LEU A 380 40.17 28.59 -36.01
N ASP A 381 39.92 29.81 -36.50
CA ASP A 381 38.89 30.09 -37.51
C ASP A 381 39.24 29.48 -38.89
N GLU A 382 40.52 29.27 -39.16
CA GLU A 382 41.02 28.51 -40.32
C GLU A 382 40.92 26.98 -40.13
N GLY A 383 40.53 26.49 -38.95
CA GLY A 383 40.41 25.06 -38.63
C GLY A 383 41.72 24.36 -38.25
N ASN A 384 42.83 25.10 -38.12
CA ASN A 384 44.17 24.57 -37.91
C ASN A 384 44.52 24.42 -36.41
N ILE A 385 43.87 23.47 -35.74
CA ILE A 385 44.06 23.21 -34.29
C ILE A 385 45.53 22.95 -33.92
N GLN A 386 46.29 22.26 -34.78
CA GLN A 386 47.69 21.89 -34.52
C GLN A 386 48.63 23.10 -34.53
N GLU A 387 48.36 24.10 -35.37
CA GLU A 387 49.18 25.30 -35.50
C GLU A 387 48.88 26.30 -34.37
N ALA A 388 47.62 26.38 -33.96
CA ALA A 388 47.21 27.12 -32.77
C ALA A 388 47.83 26.51 -31.49
N GLU A 389 47.87 25.18 -31.38
CA GLU A 389 48.51 24.45 -30.29
C GLU A 389 50.04 24.70 -30.25
N SER A 390 50.75 24.58 -31.38
CA SER A 390 52.20 24.82 -31.42
C SER A 390 52.56 26.26 -31.07
N SER A 391 51.75 27.22 -31.52
CA SER A 391 51.92 28.65 -31.20
C SER A 391 51.78 28.91 -29.69
N LEU A 392 50.81 28.28 -29.03
CA LEU A 392 50.63 28.39 -27.58
C LEU A 392 51.75 27.69 -26.80
N ARG A 393 52.20 26.52 -27.27
CA ARG A 393 53.31 25.78 -26.68
C ARG A 393 54.61 26.57 -26.72
N GLU A 394 54.94 27.18 -27.85
CA GLU A 394 56.15 27.98 -28.03
C GLU A 394 56.06 29.32 -27.29
N GLY A 395 54.91 30.00 -27.38
CA GLY A 395 54.76 31.34 -26.82
C GLY A 395 54.55 31.40 -25.30
N LEU A 396 53.95 30.37 -24.68
CA LEU A 396 53.73 30.30 -23.23
C LEU A 396 54.59 29.24 -22.52
N SER A 397 55.47 28.55 -23.26
CA SER A 397 56.31 27.44 -22.75
C SER A 397 55.48 26.38 -22.01
N LEU A 398 54.38 25.96 -22.62
CA LEU A 398 53.41 25.02 -22.05
C LEU A 398 53.65 23.59 -22.52
N ASN A 399 53.18 22.62 -21.74
CA ASN A 399 53.12 21.23 -22.21
C ASN A 399 52.02 21.04 -23.27
N PHE A 400 52.08 19.92 -24.01
CA PHE A 400 51.09 19.58 -25.03
C PHE A 400 49.66 19.56 -24.47
N GLU A 401 49.49 18.96 -23.29
CA GLU A 401 48.22 18.83 -22.59
C GLU A 401 47.72 20.17 -22.03
N GLU A 402 48.62 21.04 -21.56
CA GLU A 402 48.30 22.39 -21.05
C GLU A 402 47.88 23.34 -22.18
N ALA A 403 48.59 23.30 -23.32
CA ALA A 403 48.28 24.09 -24.50
C ALA A 403 46.87 23.74 -25.05
N ARG A 404 46.53 22.45 -25.10
CA ARG A 404 45.18 22.00 -25.49
C ARG A 404 44.10 22.35 -24.48
N ALA A 405 44.39 22.28 -23.17
CA ALA A 405 43.43 22.69 -22.15
C ALA A 405 43.06 24.18 -22.25
N LEU A 406 44.06 25.06 -22.47
CA LEU A 406 43.82 26.49 -22.71
C LEU A 406 43.11 26.75 -24.05
N LEU A 407 43.50 26.06 -25.11
CA LEU A 407 42.88 26.19 -26.43
C LEU A 407 41.39 25.79 -26.41
N GLY A 408 41.07 24.67 -25.77
CA GLY A 408 39.68 24.23 -25.61
C GLY A 408 38.86 25.16 -24.71
N LYS A 409 39.49 25.75 -23.69
CA LYS A 409 38.84 26.78 -22.84
C LYS A 409 38.46 28.03 -23.63
N LEU A 410 39.29 28.46 -24.59
CA LEU A 410 38.98 29.58 -25.49
C LEU A 410 37.79 29.26 -26.39
N GLU A 411 37.83 28.13 -27.10
CA GLU A 411 36.71 27.68 -27.96
C GLU A 411 35.40 27.53 -27.18
N TYR A 412 35.47 27.02 -25.93
CA TYR A 412 34.31 26.93 -25.05
C TYR A 412 33.75 28.31 -24.66
N GLN A 413 34.63 29.30 -24.42
CA GLN A 413 34.23 30.69 -24.12
C GLN A 413 33.64 31.41 -25.34
N ARG A 414 34.08 31.06 -26.56
CA ARG A 414 33.52 31.54 -27.84
C ARG A 414 32.14 30.94 -28.14
N GLY A 415 31.73 29.91 -27.40
CA GLY A 415 30.45 29.24 -27.59
C GLY A 415 30.48 28.12 -28.63
N ASN A 416 31.63 27.84 -29.24
CA ASN A 416 31.82 26.73 -30.17
C ASN A 416 32.09 25.42 -29.42
N VAL A 417 31.01 24.80 -28.93
CA VAL A 417 31.08 23.61 -28.07
C VAL A 417 31.66 22.39 -28.80
N GLU A 418 31.37 22.23 -30.10
CA GLU A 418 31.90 21.13 -30.91
C GLU A 418 33.40 21.30 -31.21
N GLY A 419 33.84 22.53 -31.51
CA GLY A 419 35.25 22.87 -31.67
C GLY A 419 36.03 22.62 -30.38
N ALA A 420 35.51 23.07 -29.24
CA ALA A 420 36.10 22.82 -27.94
C ALA A 420 36.25 21.31 -27.65
N LEU A 421 35.22 20.50 -27.96
CA LEU A 421 35.27 19.05 -27.75
C LEU A 421 36.38 18.38 -28.58
N ARG A 422 36.54 18.76 -29.86
CA ARG A 422 37.62 18.24 -30.72
C ARG A 422 39.01 18.54 -30.16
N VAL A 423 39.19 19.73 -29.58
CA VAL A 423 40.44 20.13 -28.92
C VAL A 423 40.65 19.32 -27.63
N PHE A 424 39.59 19.14 -26.82
CA PHE A 424 39.66 18.40 -25.56
C PHE A 424 39.81 16.87 -25.73
N ASP A 425 39.36 16.28 -26.84
CA ASP A 425 39.60 14.86 -27.16
C ASP A 425 41.10 14.54 -27.33
N GLY A 426 41.89 15.57 -27.62
CA GLY A 426 43.33 15.48 -27.72
C GLY A 426 44.11 15.44 -26.41
N ILE A 427 43.45 15.52 -25.25
CA ILE A 427 44.10 15.55 -23.92
C ILE A 427 44.18 14.13 -23.34
N ASP A 428 45.40 13.64 -23.08
CA ASP A 428 45.63 12.38 -22.36
C ASP A 428 45.75 12.64 -20.85
N LEU A 429 44.66 12.37 -20.13
CA LEU A 429 44.60 12.54 -18.68
C LEU A 429 45.56 11.60 -17.92
N GLN A 430 45.83 10.40 -18.43
CA GLN A 430 46.69 9.42 -17.73
C GLN A 430 48.17 9.84 -17.82
N ALA A 431 48.59 10.37 -18.98
CA ALA A 431 49.90 10.95 -19.18
C ALA A 431 50.11 12.23 -18.34
N ALA A 432 49.04 13.00 -18.08
CA ALA A 432 49.07 14.13 -17.16
C ALA A 432 49.20 13.67 -15.69
N ILE A 433 48.39 12.71 -15.22
CA ILE A 433 48.41 12.21 -13.83
C ILE A 433 49.79 11.66 -13.45
N GLN A 434 50.45 10.88 -14.32
CA GLN A 434 51.76 10.30 -14.04
C GLN A 434 52.86 11.35 -13.83
N ARG A 435 52.74 12.53 -14.44
CA ARG A 435 53.68 13.64 -14.30
C ARG A 435 53.41 14.51 -13.07
N LEU A 436 52.22 14.37 -12.48
CA LEU A 436 51.74 15.15 -11.34
C LEU A 436 51.91 14.43 -10.00
N GLN A 437 52.27 13.14 -9.99
CA GLN A 437 52.57 12.41 -8.76
C GLN A 437 53.93 12.86 -8.18
N PRO A 438 54.03 13.16 -6.87
CA PRO A 438 55.33 13.33 -6.24
C PRO A 438 56.08 11.99 -6.27
N SER A 439 57.35 12.01 -6.69
CA SER A 439 58.20 10.82 -6.77
C SER A 439 58.34 10.16 -5.38
N ALA A 440 57.66 9.03 -5.18
CA ALA A 440 57.67 8.25 -3.94
C ALA A 440 58.95 7.41 -3.75
N ASN A 441 60.13 7.97 -4.01
CA ASN A 441 61.41 7.27 -3.84
C ASN A 441 62.48 8.19 -3.27
N GLU A 442 62.39 8.46 -1.97
CA GLU A 442 63.53 8.77 -1.10
C GLU A 442 63.08 8.57 0.36
N ASN A 443 63.03 7.32 0.81
CA ASN A 443 63.24 6.97 2.22
C ASN A 443 63.36 5.44 2.37
N SER A 444 64.53 4.93 2.00
CA SER A 444 65.09 3.76 2.66
C SER A 444 66.60 3.89 2.72
N ASN A 445 67.14 3.83 3.94
CA ASN A 445 68.55 3.75 4.35
C ASN A 445 69.25 5.09 4.67
N SER A 446 69.26 5.47 5.95
CA SER A 446 70.41 5.23 6.84
C SER A 446 70.21 5.89 8.20
N SER A 447 70.42 5.10 9.24
CA SER A 447 70.51 5.46 10.64
C SER A 447 71.75 6.29 10.99
N ALA A 448 71.57 7.19 11.95
CA ALA A 448 72.51 7.60 13.00
C ALA A 448 73.65 8.61 12.70
N VAL A 449 73.68 9.64 13.58
CA VAL A 449 74.84 10.35 14.17
C VAL A 449 75.35 11.67 13.53
N SER A 450 75.16 12.73 14.33
CA SER A 450 75.98 13.92 14.62
C SER A 450 76.33 15.00 13.56
N SER A 451 75.84 16.20 13.90
CA SER A 451 76.56 17.49 14.01
C SER A 451 77.24 18.16 12.81
N SER A 452 76.86 19.43 12.68
CA SER A 452 77.64 20.61 12.30
C SER A 452 77.63 21.09 10.84
N SER A 453 77.14 22.33 10.71
CA SER A 453 77.47 23.38 9.73
C SER A 453 77.44 23.05 8.24
N SER A 454 76.44 23.60 7.54
CA SER A 454 76.67 24.69 6.58
C SER A 454 75.37 25.16 5.94
N THR A 455 75.33 26.47 5.74
CA THR A 455 74.29 27.28 5.14
C THR A 455 74.16 27.04 3.63
N SER A 456 72.96 27.32 3.09
CA SER A 456 72.57 27.48 1.67
C SER A 456 72.02 26.26 0.91
N SER A 457 70.68 26.11 0.92
CA SER A 457 69.89 25.64 -0.26
C SER A 457 68.34 25.72 -0.09
N LYS A 458 67.79 26.56 0.81
CA LYS A 458 66.34 26.60 1.08
C LYS A 458 65.46 27.45 0.14
N ARG A 459 65.96 27.91 -1.02
CA ARG A 459 65.17 28.75 -1.96
C ARG A 459 64.65 28.03 -3.22
N GLY A 460 65.03 26.77 -3.47
CA GLY A 460 64.70 26.07 -4.72
C GLY A 460 63.58 25.01 -4.65
N ARG A 461 63.06 24.69 -3.47
CA ARG A 461 62.07 23.61 -3.29
C ARG A 461 60.62 24.09 -3.39
N GLY A 462 60.32 25.32 -2.96
CA GLY A 462 58.96 25.88 -3.01
C GLY A 462 58.46 26.33 -4.38
N THR A 463 59.35 26.65 -5.33
CA THR A 463 58.98 27.09 -6.69
C THR A 463 58.66 25.93 -7.64
N ARG A 464 59.29 24.77 -7.46
CA ARG A 464 59.01 23.57 -8.26
C ARG A 464 57.66 22.94 -7.93
N ASP A 465 57.30 22.86 -6.64
CA ASP A 465 55.99 22.33 -6.23
C ASP A 465 54.83 23.20 -6.72
N SER A 466 54.99 24.53 -6.74
CA SER A 466 53.98 25.48 -7.25
C SER A 466 53.78 25.39 -8.77
N GLN A 467 54.83 25.14 -9.56
CA GLN A 467 54.71 24.98 -11.02
C GLN A 467 54.01 23.68 -11.42
N HIS A 468 54.23 22.57 -10.71
CA HIS A 468 53.57 21.30 -10.98
C HIS A 468 52.08 21.35 -10.58
N GLN A 469 51.73 22.08 -9.52
CA GLN A 469 50.34 22.31 -9.12
C GLN A 469 49.56 23.17 -10.13
N HIS A 470 50.18 24.20 -10.71
CA HIS A 470 49.53 25.05 -11.72
C HIS A 470 49.23 24.28 -13.03
N ALA A 471 50.16 23.44 -13.47
CA ALA A 471 49.97 22.54 -14.62
C ALA A 471 48.82 21.55 -14.40
N ALA A 472 48.73 20.95 -13.20
CA ALA A 472 47.63 20.05 -12.83
C ALA A 472 46.27 20.75 -12.89
N SER A 473 46.22 21.97 -12.36
CA SER A 473 45.02 22.81 -12.29
C SER A 473 44.44 23.09 -13.68
N LEU A 474 45.29 23.48 -14.63
CA LEU A 474 44.87 23.78 -16.01
C LEU A 474 44.36 22.55 -16.76
N VAL A 475 45.03 21.40 -16.61
CA VAL A 475 44.61 20.16 -17.30
C VAL A 475 43.30 19.62 -16.71
N LEU A 476 43.13 19.62 -15.38
CA LEU A 476 41.88 19.21 -14.73
C LEU A 476 40.72 20.14 -15.07
N GLU A 477 40.97 21.47 -15.13
CA GLU A 477 39.98 22.43 -15.61
C GLU A 477 39.58 22.16 -17.07
N GLY A 478 40.54 21.84 -17.94
CA GLY A 478 40.28 21.45 -19.34
C GLY A 478 39.37 20.22 -19.47
N VAL A 479 39.63 19.16 -18.69
CA VAL A 479 38.79 17.95 -18.69
C VAL A 479 37.41 18.21 -18.07
N TYR A 480 37.31 19.07 -17.07
CA TYR A 480 36.01 19.52 -16.55
C TYR A 480 35.20 20.31 -17.59
N LEU A 481 35.84 21.22 -18.33
CA LEU A 481 35.19 21.94 -19.44
C LEU A 481 34.79 21.02 -20.60
N LYS A 482 35.54 19.94 -20.83
CA LYS A 482 35.12 18.84 -21.73
C LYS A 482 33.81 18.23 -21.27
N ALA A 483 33.67 17.89 -19.99
CA ALA A 483 32.42 17.36 -19.44
C ALA A 483 31.25 18.34 -19.60
N LYS A 484 31.47 19.64 -19.36
CA LYS A 484 30.46 20.70 -19.55
C LYS A 484 30.06 20.89 -21.01
N SER A 485 31.02 20.69 -21.94
CA SER A 485 30.76 20.70 -23.38
C SER A 485 29.88 19.53 -23.79
N LEU A 486 30.18 18.33 -23.29
CA LEU A 486 29.38 17.12 -23.50
C LEU A 486 27.96 17.25 -22.91
N GLN A 487 27.82 17.90 -21.75
CA GLN A 487 26.52 18.22 -21.14
C GLN A 487 25.67 19.11 -22.07
N LYS A 488 26.26 20.17 -22.66
CA LYS A 488 25.57 21.05 -23.62
C LYS A 488 25.13 20.31 -24.89
N LEU A 489 25.82 19.24 -25.26
CA LEU A 489 25.49 18.36 -26.39
C LEU A 489 24.57 17.18 -26.01
N SER A 490 24.01 17.18 -24.79
CA SER A 490 23.15 16.12 -24.26
C SER A 490 23.78 14.72 -24.19
N ARG A 491 25.12 14.62 -24.16
CA ARG A 491 25.88 13.37 -23.98
C ARG A 491 26.20 13.14 -22.50
N PHE A 492 25.16 12.90 -21.71
CA PHE A 492 25.24 12.94 -20.23
C PHE A 492 26.12 11.85 -19.60
N SER A 493 26.06 10.61 -20.08
CA SER A 493 26.87 9.50 -19.53
C SER A 493 28.37 9.74 -19.73
N GLU A 494 28.76 10.26 -20.89
CA GLU A 494 30.15 10.59 -21.19
C GLU A 494 30.61 11.81 -20.40
N ALA A 495 29.76 12.83 -20.25
CA ALA A 495 30.04 13.97 -19.38
C ALA A 495 30.29 13.52 -17.94
N ALA A 496 29.42 12.64 -17.40
CA ALA A 496 29.55 12.10 -16.05
C ALA A 496 30.85 11.31 -15.88
N GLN A 497 31.23 10.47 -16.86
CA GLN A 497 32.50 9.74 -16.81
C GLN A 497 33.71 10.67 -16.78
N ASN A 498 33.71 11.75 -17.58
CA ASN A 498 34.79 12.73 -17.56
C ASN A 498 34.88 13.45 -16.20
N CYS A 499 33.75 13.80 -15.58
CA CYS A 499 33.73 14.33 -14.21
C CYS A 499 34.26 13.31 -13.18
N THR A 500 33.88 12.04 -13.27
CA THR A 500 34.42 10.97 -12.41
C THR A 500 35.94 10.86 -12.56
N ASN A 501 36.46 10.91 -13.79
CA ASN A 501 37.89 10.84 -14.06
C ASN A 501 38.65 12.03 -13.44
N VAL A 502 38.08 13.25 -13.45
CA VAL A 502 38.65 14.42 -12.78
C VAL A 502 38.74 14.19 -11.27
N LEU A 503 37.67 13.70 -10.64
CA LEU A 503 37.65 13.44 -9.20
C LEU A 503 38.56 12.26 -8.77
N ASP A 504 38.67 11.22 -9.60
CA ASP A 504 39.61 10.12 -9.39
C ASP A 504 41.07 10.56 -9.51
N ALA A 505 41.37 11.44 -10.48
CA ALA A 505 42.69 12.05 -10.62
C ALA A 505 43.07 12.85 -9.37
N VAL A 506 42.15 13.68 -8.87
CA VAL A 506 42.35 14.45 -7.62
C VAL A 506 42.56 13.53 -6.42
N GLY A 507 41.78 12.45 -6.30
CA GLY A 507 41.95 11.46 -5.23
C GLY A 507 43.29 10.72 -5.27
N ARG A 508 43.86 10.49 -6.47
CA ARG A 508 45.20 9.91 -6.64
C ARG A 508 46.33 10.90 -6.33
N ILE A 509 46.11 12.19 -6.57
CA ILE A 509 47.09 13.26 -6.28
C ILE A 509 47.10 13.56 -4.76
N PHE A 510 45.94 13.52 -4.09
CA PHE A 510 45.78 13.85 -2.67
C PHE A 510 45.13 12.70 -1.86
N PRO A 511 45.86 11.61 -1.59
CA PRO A 511 45.29 10.42 -0.93
C PRO A 511 44.92 10.63 0.55
N GLN A 512 45.42 11.67 1.23
CA GLN A 512 45.09 12.01 2.63
C GLN A 512 44.08 13.17 2.75
N GLY A 513 43.47 13.60 1.64
CA GLY A 513 42.63 14.80 1.58
C GLY A 513 43.41 16.08 1.25
N ILE A 514 42.69 17.12 0.84
CA ILE A 514 43.28 18.40 0.40
C ILE A 514 43.69 19.25 1.63
N PRO A 515 44.99 19.57 1.85
CA PRO A 515 45.43 20.38 3.00
C PRO A 515 44.93 21.84 2.94
N GLU A 516 44.53 22.40 4.08
CA GLU A 516 44.15 23.81 4.19
C GLU A 516 45.34 24.74 3.87
N GLY A 517 45.22 25.59 2.84
CA GLY A 517 46.17 26.66 2.53
C GLY A 517 47.29 26.33 1.52
N GLN A 518 47.29 25.15 0.90
CA GLN A 518 48.37 24.71 -0.02
C GLN A 518 47.92 24.50 -1.49
N VAL A 519 46.67 24.79 -1.82
CA VAL A 519 46.08 24.61 -3.16
C VAL A 519 45.62 25.94 -3.75
N GLU A 520 45.84 26.14 -5.05
CA GLU A 520 45.33 27.31 -5.78
C GLU A 520 43.79 27.39 -5.71
N ASN A 521 43.25 28.57 -5.37
CA ASN A 521 41.81 28.81 -5.26
C ASN A 521 40.99 28.35 -6.49
N ARG A 522 41.59 28.40 -7.70
CA ARG A 522 40.94 27.98 -8.96
C ARG A 522 40.75 26.47 -9.08
N LEU A 523 41.71 25.68 -8.58
CA LEU A 523 41.58 24.22 -8.57
C LEU A 523 40.48 23.80 -7.59
N GLN A 524 40.43 24.44 -6.41
CA GLN A 524 39.39 24.18 -5.42
C GLN A 524 37.99 24.51 -5.96
N GLU A 525 37.84 25.61 -6.70
CA GLU A 525 36.58 25.96 -7.36
C GLU A 525 36.17 24.92 -8.41
N THR A 526 37.12 24.46 -9.22
CA THR A 526 36.88 23.42 -10.24
C THR A 526 36.44 22.10 -9.59
N ILE A 527 37.05 21.71 -8.46
CA ILE A 527 36.67 20.52 -7.69
C ILE A 527 35.26 20.70 -7.12
N SER A 528 34.97 21.81 -6.46
CA SER A 528 33.62 22.09 -5.91
C SER A 528 32.55 22.01 -7.01
N GLN A 529 32.79 22.60 -8.18
CA GLN A 529 31.85 22.53 -9.29
C GLN A 529 31.73 21.13 -9.90
N ALA A 530 32.83 20.38 -10.00
CA ALA A 530 32.80 19.00 -10.53
C ALA A 530 32.07 18.03 -9.59
N VAL A 531 32.27 18.16 -8.27
CA VAL A 531 31.56 17.37 -7.25
C VAL A 531 30.06 17.68 -7.24
N GLU A 532 29.67 18.95 -7.42
CA GLU A 532 28.27 19.36 -7.51
C GLU A 532 27.60 18.91 -8.82
N LEU A 533 28.33 18.94 -9.94
CA LEU A 533 27.79 18.61 -11.26
C LEU A 533 27.64 17.09 -11.50
N LEU A 534 28.55 16.27 -10.97
CA LEU A 534 28.60 14.83 -11.27
C LEU A 534 27.28 14.09 -10.96
N PRO A 535 26.63 14.24 -9.79
CA PRO A 535 25.36 13.57 -9.51
C PRO A 535 24.23 14.01 -10.45
N GLU A 536 24.20 15.29 -10.84
CA GLU A 536 23.20 15.83 -11.77
C GLU A 536 23.36 15.24 -13.18
N LEU A 537 24.59 15.03 -13.65
CA LEU A 537 24.84 14.38 -14.94
C LEU A 537 24.37 12.91 -14.94
N TRP A 538 24.58 12.17 -13.85
CA TRP A 538 24.07 10.80 -13.73
C TRP A 538 22.54 10.75 -13.67
N LYS A 539 21.89 11.72 -13.01
CA LYS A 539 20.43 11.87 -13.03
C LYS A 539 19.90 12.11 -14.44
N LEU A 540 20.52 13.01 -15.20
CA LEU A 540 20.15 13.30 -16.60
C LEU A 540 20.41 12.11 -17.54
N ALA A 541 21.37 11.26 -17.21
CA ALA A 541 21.66 10.03 -17.93
C ALA A 541 20.69 8.86 -17.61
N GLY A 542 19.84 8.99 -16.58
CA GLY A 542 18.95 7.92 -16.11
C GLY A 542 19.60 6.88 -15.19
N ASN A 543 20.86 7.09 -14.80
CA ASN A 543 21.66 6.18 -13.97
C ASN A 543 21.61 6.62 -12.49
N TYR A 544 20.51 6.29 -11.81
CA TYR A 544 20.23 6.81 -10.48
C TYR A 544 21.10 6.22 -9.36
N GLN A 545 21.55 4.97 -9.48
CA GLN A 545 22.42 4.33 -8.49
C GLN A 545 23.80 5.02 -8.46
N GLU A 546 24.33 5.34 -9.64
CA GLU A 546 25.57 6.08 -9.82
C GLU A 546 25.44 7.50 -9.26
N ALA A 547 24.30 8.17 -9.46
CA ALA A 547 24.02 9.46 -8.86
C ALA A 547 24.06 9.41 -7.32
N MET A 548 23.42 8.40 -6.69
CA MET A 548 23.46 8.22 -5.24
C MET A 548 24.88 7.95 -4.73
N SER A 549 25.64 7.12 -5.45
CA SER A 549 27.03 6.84 -5.12
C SER A 549 27.90 8.10 -5.21
N ALA A 550 27.63 8.97 -6.19
CA ALA A 550 28.33 10.24 -6.37
C ALA A 550 28.01 11.23 -5.24
N TYR A 551 26.75 11.35 -4.82
CA TYR A 551 26.38 12.17 -3.65
C TYR A 551 27.03 11.65 -2.36
N ARG A 552 26.98 10.34 -2.10
CA ARG A 552 27.63 9.73 -0.92
C ARG A 552 29.15 9.95 -0.94
N ARG A 553 29.79 9.80 -2.11
CA ARG A 553 31.21 10.08 -2.31
C ARG A 553 31.56 11.55 -2.06
N ALA A 554 30.71 12.48 -2.50
CA ALA A 554 30.87 13.90 -2.25
C ALA A 554 30.87 14.26 -0.75
N LEU A 555 30.06 13.56 0.05
CA LEU A 555 29.90 13.83 1.48
C LEU A 555 30.90 13.08 2.38
N LEU A 556 31.38 11.91 1.96
CA LEU A 556 32.27 11.05 2.77
C LEU A 556 33.76 11.31 2.53
N GLN A 557 34.17 11.79 1.35
CA GLN A 557 35.58 12.09 1.04
C GLN A 557 35.97 13.53 1.45
N SER A 558 37.22 13.72 1.87
CA SER A 558 37.78 14.99 2.36
C SER A 558 38.21 15.93 1.22
N TRP A 559 37.22 16.48 0.51
CA TRP A 559 37.41 17.43 -0.60
C TRP A 559 37.71 18.88 -0.17
N ASN A 560 37.67 19.19 1.12
CA ASN A 560 37.78 20.56 1.67
C ASN A 560 36.73 21.54 1.07
N LEU A 561 35.48 21.09 0.91
CA LEU A 561 34.39 21.92 0.36
C LEU A 561 34.01 23.04 1.33
N ASP A 562 33.64 24.19 0.80
CA ASP A 562 33.04 25.26 1.57
C ASP A 562 31.69 24.83 2.16
N ASN A 563 31.33 25.41 3.31
CA ASN A 563 30.08 25.08 4.02
C ASN A 563 28.83 25.29 3.15
N ALA A 564 28.86 26.26 2.21
CA ALA A 564 27.74 26.53 1.33
C ALA A 564 27.61 25.46 0.22
N CYS A 565 28.71 25.04 -0.42
CA CYS A 565 28.71 23.92 -1.36
C CYS A 565 28.28 22.61 -0.70
N CYS A 566 28.83 22.30 0.47
CA CYS A 566 28.42 21.12 1.25
C CYS A 566 26.91 21.18 1.54
N ALA A 567 26.37 22.35 1.92
CA ALA A 567 24.94 22.49 2.17
C ALA A 567 24.09 22.29 0.91
N ARG A 568 24.50 22.80 -0.26
CA ARG A 568 23.80 22.57 -1.53
C ARG A 568 23.77 21.08 -1.90
N ILE A 569 24.90 20.38 -1.75
CA ILE A 569 24.99 18.93 -2.02
C ILE A 569 24.11 18.14 -1.05
N GLN A 570 24.20 18.42 0.26
CA GLN A 570 23.37 17.77 1.28
C GLN A 570 21.87 17.95 1.00
N LYS A 571 21.47 19.18 0.64
CA LYS A 571 20.08 19.49 0.27
C LYS A 571 19.66 18.76 -1.00
N ALA A 572 20.44 18.88 -2.08
CA ALA A 572 20.13 18.24 -3.37
C ALA A 572 20.01 16.71 -3.22
N PHE A 573 20.87 16.10 -2.40
CA PHE A 573 20.81 14.68 -2.12
C PHE A 573 19.56 14.29 -1.32
N ALA A 574 19.23 15.04 -0.25
CA ALA A 574 18.01 14.80 0.53
C ALA A 574 16.75 14.93 -0.34
N VAL A 575 16.67 15.96 -1.19
CA VAL A 575 15.56 16.14 -2.15
C VAL A 575 15.48 14.96 -3.12
N PHE A 576 16.61 14.51 -3.63
CA PHE A 576 16.66 13.36 -4.54
C PHE A 576 16.18 12.06 -3.85
N LEU A 577 16.59 11.81 -2.60
CA LEU A 577 16.15 10.66 -1.82
C LEU A 577 14.64 10.69 -1.53
N LEU A 578 14.07 11.87 -1.26
CA LEU A 578 12.65 12.02 -0.91
C LEU A 578 11.70 11.93 -2.11
N HIS A 579 12.11 12.45 -3.27
CA HIS A 579 11.21 12.64 -4.42
C HIS A 579 11.48 11.71 -5.62
N SER A 580 12.55 10.92 -5.60
CA SER A 580 12.89 10.04 -6.74
C SER A 580 12.04 8.76 -6.83
N GLY A 581 11.38 8.33 -5.76
CA GLY A 581 10.58 7.10 -5.73
C GLY A 581 11.40 5.80 -5.82
N LEU A 582 12.73 5.88 -5.69
CA LEU A 582 13.64 4.75 -5.69
C LEU A 582 13.93 4.32 -4.25
N GLU A 583 14.08 3.03 -3.98
CA GLU A 583 14.63 2.52 -2.72
C GLU A 583 16.12 2.21 -2.91
N ALA A 584 16.99 2.82 -2.08
CA ALA A 584 18.42 2.54 -2.12
C ALA A 584 18.80 1.59 -0.98
N GLY A 585 19.73 0.68 -1.27
CA GLY A 585 20.38 -0.11 -0.23
C GLY A 585 21.22 0.76 0.70
N PRO A 586 21.52 0.26 1.93
CA PRO A 586 22.37 0.96 2.88
C PRO A 586 23.74 1.26 2.27
N PRO A 587 24.42 2.34 2.69
CA PRO A 587 25.74 2.68 2.18
C PRO A 587 26.71 1.50 2.37
N SER A 588 27.56 1.25 1.36
CA SER A 588 28.47 0.10 1.30
C SER A 588 29.35 -0.03 2.54
N LEU A 589 29.56 -1.28 3.00
CA LEU A 589 30.33 -1.69 4.19
C LEU A 589 31.72 -1.03 4.35
N GLY A 590 32.34 -0.53 3.29
CA GLY A 590 33.71 0.02 3.31
C GLY A 590 33.90 1.37 4.02
N ALA A 591 32.83 2.06 4.43
CA ALA A 591 32.91 3.37 5.11
C ALA A 591 32.53 3.32 6.61
N GLN A 592 32.36 2.12 7.17
CA GLN A 592 31.90 1.93 8.55
C GLN A 592 33.05 2.17 9.54
N VAL A 593 33.10 3.38 10.11
CA VAL A 593 33.85 3.63 11.33
C VAL A 593 33.07 2.99 12.49
N ASP A 594 33.75 2.19 13.29
CA ASP A 594 33.13 1.43 14.39
C ASP A 594 32.33 2.36 15.32
N GLY A 595 31.02 2.11 15.46
CA GLY A 595 30.10 2.91 16.29
C GLY A 595 29.36 4.08 15.60
N ALA A 596 29.52 4.30 14.29
CA ALA A 596 28.76 5.32 13.56
C ALA A 596 27.33 4.87 13.20
N TYR A 597 26.35 5.79 13.26
CA TYR A 597 24.97 5.53 12.82
C TYR A 597 24.91 5.44 11.29
N VAL A 598 24.31 4.35 10.78
CA VAL A 598 24.14 4.10 9.35
C VAL A 598 22.64 4.11 9.03
N PRO A 599 22.17 5.03 8.15
CA PRO A 599 20.79 5.01 7.68
C PRO A 599 20.46 3.71 6.95
N LYS A 600 19.29 3.14 7.25
CA LYS A 600 18.84 1.86 6.66
C LYS A 600 18.03 2.05 5.39
N ASN A 601 17.40 3.21 5.22
CA ASN A 601 16.55 3.55 4.08
C ASN A 601 16.74 5.01 3.66
N ASN A 602 16.15 5.37 2.53
CA ASN A 602 16.27 6.71 1.95
C ASN A 602 15.67 7.81 2.82
N LEU A 603 14.59 7.50 3.56
CA LEU A 603 13.93 8.44 4.46
C LEU A 603 14.83 8.79 5.66
N GLU A 604 15.45 7.79 6.29
CA GLU A 604 16.41 7.98 7.39
C GLU A 604 17.61 8.80 6.93
N GLU A 605 18.16 8.53 5.74
CA GLU A 605 19.30 9.27 5.18
C GLU A 605 18.91 10.71 4.87
N ALA A 606 17.74 10.94 4.27
CA ALA A 606 17.23 12.28 3.99
C ALA A 606 16.98 13.09 5.27
N ILE A 607 16.32 12.49 6.29
CA ILE A 607 16.07 13.14 7.58
C ILE A 607 17.39 13.50 8.26
N LEU A 608 18.37 12.59 8.27
CA LEU A 608 19.69 12.85 8.84
C LEU A 608 20.36 14.07 8.17
N LEU A 609 20.38 14.11 6.84
CA LEU A 609 20.98 15.22 6.08
C LEU A 609 20.27 16.55 6.36
N LEU A 610 18.94 16.55 6.37
CA LEU A 610 18.15 17.74 6.67
C LEU A 610 18.33 18.22 8.11
N MET A 611 18.41 17.31 9.08
CA MET A 611 18.69 17.67 10.48
C MET A 611 20.10 18.25 10.66
N VAL A 612 21.11 17.75 9.93
CA VAL A 612 22.46 18.32 9.91
C VAL A 612 22.44 19.74 9.33
N LEU A 613 21.70 19.96 8.23
CA LEU A 613 21.51 21.29 7.64
C LEU A 613 20.83 22.25 8.62
N MET A 614 19.74 21.81 9.26
CA MET A 614 19.05 22.62 10.27
C MET A 614 20.00 22.97 11.42
N ARG A 615 20.82 22.05 11.91
CA ARG A 615 21.82 22.35 12.94
C ARG A 615 22.82 23.42 12.50
N LYS A 616 23.35 23.29 11.26
CA LYS A 616 24.29 24.27 10.66
C LYS A 616 23.66 25.67 10.54
N ILE A 617 22.38 25.75 10.17
CA ILE A 617 21.58 26.98 10.14
C ILE A 617 21.47 27.59 11.55
N HIS A 618 21.11 26.80 12.57
CA HIS A 618 20.96 27.31 13.94
C HIS A 618 22.27 27.87 14.50
N GLN A 619 23.40 27.24 14.15
CA GLN A 619 24.77 27.69 14.48
C GLN A 619 25.24 28.91 13.68
N GLY A 620 24.51 29.34 12.64
CA GLY A 620 24.87 30.50 11.81
C GLY A 620 25.98 30.24 10.80
N THR A 621 26.29 28.96 10.52
CA THR A 621 27.35 28.58 9.57
C THR A 621 26.92 28.69 8.11
N ILE A 622 25.61 28.61 7.84
CA ILE A 622 24.99 28.72 6.52
C ILE A 622 23.78 29.66 6.58
N GLN A 623 23.42 30.27 5.45
CA GLN A 623 22.24 31.15 5.35
C GLN A 623 20.94 30.35 5.45
N TRP A 624 19.88 31.00 5.95
CA TRP A 624 18.55 30.40 6.02
C TRP A 624 18.00 30.12 4.62
N ASP A 625 17.58 28.89 4.39
CA ASP A 625 16.86 28.44 3.20
C ASP A 625 15.53 27.83 3.64
N PRO A 626 14.38 28.50 3.38
CA PRO A 626 13.06 28.02 3.79
C PRO A 626 12.75 26.60 3.34
N SER A 627 13.21 26.23 2.14
CA SER A 627 12.90 24.94 1.56
C SER A 627 13.49 23.77 2.35
N VAL A 628 14.57 23.96 3.12
CA VAL A 628 15.11 22.88 3.99
C VAL A 628 14.08 22.47 5.03
N MET A 629 13.34 23.43 5.60
CA MET A 629 12.26 23.14 6.54
C MET A 629 11.07 22.47 5.86
N ASP A 630 10.73 22.88 4.63
CA ASP A 630 9.63 22.28 3.87
C ASP A 630 9.89 20.79 3.57
N HIS A 631 11.10 20.45 3.11
CA HIS A 631 11.49 19.06 2.85
C HIS A 631 11.56 18.24 4.15
N LEU A 632 12.00 18.85 5.27
CA LEU A 632 12.02 18.19 6.57
C LEU A 632 10.60 17.94 7.10
N MET A 633 9.70 18.91 6.93
CA MET A 633 8.29 18.78 7.25
C MET A 633 7.65 17.66 6.44
N TYR A 634 7.93 17.59 5.14
CA TYR A 634 7.48 16.50 4.27
C TYR A 634 8.00 15.14 4.75
N ALA A 635 9.31 15.01 4.98
CA ALA A 635 9.94 13.76 5.42
C ALA A 635 9.42 13.27 6.78
N LEU A 636 9.32 14.15 7.78
CA LEU A 636 8.80 13.80 9.10
C LEU A 636 7.30 13.46 9.07
N SER A 637 6.54 14.09 8.18
CA SER A 637 5.12 13.78 7.98
C SER A 637 4.93 12.38 7.38
N LEU A 638 5.77 11.98 6.42
CA LEU A 638 5.77 10.61 5.86
C LEU A 638 6.08 9.54 6.92
N CYS A 639 6.96 9.86 7.87
CA CYS A 639 7.30 8.96 8.99
C CYS A 639 6.31 9.03 10.16
N ASN A 640 5.24 9.83 10.04
CA ASN A 640 4.29 10.13 11.11
C ASN A 640 4.96 10.59 12.43
N GLN A 641 6.10 11.28 12.34
CA GLN A 641 6.86 11.79 13.50
C GLN A 641 6.50 13.25 13.80
N THR A 642 5.21 13.49 14.00
CA THR A 642 4.63 14.83 14.20
C THR A 642 5.13 15.55 15.48
N PRO A 643 5.47 14.88 16.61
CA PRO A 643 6.04 15.58 17.77
C PRO A 643 7.48 16.03 17.56
N VAL A 644 8.25 15.29 16.76
CA VAL A 644 9.62 15.71 16.41
C VAL A 644 9.54 16.96 15.55
N LEU A 645 8.61 16.99 14.59
CA LEU A 645 8.34 18.16 13.76
C LEU A 645 7.91 19.37 14.59
N SER A 646 6.99 19.22 15.54
CA SER A 646 6.55 20.33 16.40
C SER A 646 7.72 20.92 17.20
N LYS A 647 8.56 20.05 17.78
CA LYS A 647 9.78 20.47 18.48
C LYS A 647 10.75 21.24 17.57
N GLN A 648 10.97 20.77 16.34
CA GLN A 648 11.82 21.49 15.38
C GLN A 648 11.25 22.87 15.02
N LEU A 649 9.94 23.01 14.85
CA LEU A 649 9.28 24.29 14.62
C LEU A 649 9.35 25.24 15.83
N GLU A 650 9.40 24.71 17.05
CA GLU A 650 9.60 25.50 18.28
C GLU A 650 11.05 26.01 18.44
N GLU A 651 12.04 25.21 18.03
CA GLU A 651 13.45 25.58 18.09
C GLU A 651 13.85 26.68 17.08
N LEU A 652 13.02 26.95 16.07
CA LEU A 652 13.25 28.02 15.09
C LEU A 652 13.33 29.40 15.75
N LYS A 653 14.36 30.16 15.37
CA LYS A 653 14.58 31.54 15.84
C LYS A 653 13.40 32.45 15.45
N PRO A 654 12.95 33.36 16.33
CA PRO A 654 11.93 34.35 15.98
C PRO A 654 12.35 35.19 14.75
N GLY A 655 11.42 35.45 13.84
CA GLY A 655 11.65 36.26 12.63
C GLY A 655 12.07 35.48 11.38
N VAL A 656 12.32 34.17 11.49
CA VAL A 656 12.65 33.29 10.35
C VAL A 656 11.42 32.93 9.52
N LEU A 657 10.31 32.60 10.19
CA LEU A 657 8.99 32.41 9.59
C LEU A 657 8.08 33.55 10.00
N HIS A 658 7.12 33.90 9.13
CA HIS A 658 6.06 34.83 9.53
C HIS A 658 5.30 34.25 10.73
N ARG A 659 4.92 35.12 11.67
CA ARG A 659 4.33 34.70 12.96
C ARG A 659 3.08 33.83 12.78
N THR A 660 2.21 34.19 11.85
CA THR A 660 0.98 33.43 11.54
C THR A 660 1.28 32.09 10.89
N GLU A 661 2.23 32.02 9.96
CA GLU A 661 2.64 30.77 9.30
C GLU A 661 3.23 29.80 10.32
N ARG A 662 4.04 30.30 11.25
CA ARG A 662 4.57 29.50 12.35
C ARG A 662 3.46 28.93 13.23
N TRP A 663 2.47 29.72 13.60
CA TRP A 663 1.34 29.23 14.40
C TRP A 663 0.48 28.22 13.65
N ASN A 664 0.23 28.44 12.35
CA ASN A 664 -0.54 27.52 11.52
C ASN A 664 0.21 26.18 11.35
N ALA A 665 1.51 26.21 11.06
CA ALA A 665 2.33 25.00 10.94
C ALA A 665 2.42 24.23 12.26
N LEU A 666 2.60 24.93 13.39
CA LEU A 666 2.58 24.32 14.72
C LEU A 666 1.20 23.73 15.03
N ALA A 667 0.11 24.44 14.72
CA ALA A 667 -1.25 23.94 14.94
C ALA A 667 -1.54 22.67 14.14
N LEU A 668 -1.12 22.62 12.87
CA LEU A 668 -1.21 21.42 12.04
C LEU A 668 -0.41 20.27 12.64
N SER A 669 0.84 20.51 13.06
CA SER A 669 1.69 19.47 13.68
C SER A 669 1.09 18.94 14.99
N TYR A 670 0.54 19.82 15.83
CA TYR A 670 -0.09 19.44 17.09
C TYR A 670 -1.41 18.72 16.88
N SER A 671 -2.22 19.13 15.91
CA SER A 671 -3.44 18.43 15.54
C SER A 671 -3.13 17.03 15.01
N ALA A 672 -2.11 16.89 14.17
CA ALA A 672 -1.64 15.59 13.69
C ALA A 672 -1.03 14.71 14.80
N ALA A 673 -0.53 15.31 15.89
CA ALA A 673 -0.10 14.62 17.10
C ALA A 673 -1.23 14.33 18.11
N GLY A 674 -2.49 14.63 17.78
CA GLY A 674 -3.65 14.45 18.67
C GLY A 674 -3.79 15.52 19.78
N GLN A 675 -2.94 16.54 19.81
CA GLN A 675 -2.96 17.62 20.81
C GLN A 675 -3.90 18.76 20.39
N ASN A 676 -5.16 18.44 20.17
CA ASN A 676 -6.18 19.35 19.63
C ASN A 676 -6.38 20.64 20.43
N LYS A 677 -6.31 20.59 21.77
CA LYS A 677 -6.43 21.79 22.63
C LYS A 677 -5.28 22.78 22.42
N ALA A 678 -4.05 22.29 22.26
CA ALA A 678 -2.88 23.13 22.00
C ALA A 678 -2.95 23.73 20.60
N ALA A 679 -3.33 22.92 19.60
CA ALA A 679 -3.54 23.36 18.22
C ALA A 679 -4.61 24.47 18.13
N LEU A 680 -5.77 24.28 18.76
CA LEU A 680 -6.84 25.28 18.75
C LEU A 680 -6.41 26.61 19.39
N ASN A 681 -5.63 26.56 20.47
CA ASN A 681 -5.10 27.79 21.10
C ASN A 681 -4.14 28.56 20.19
N LEU A 682 -3.36 27.87 19.36
CA LEU A 682 -2.51 28.51 18.34
C LEU A 682 -3.34 29.10 17.20
N LEU A 683 -4.39 28.40 16.76
CA LEU A 683 -5.32 28.90 15.73
C LEU A 683 -6.07 30.13 16.22
N ARG A 684 -6.53 30.17 17.48
CA ARG A 684 -7.12 31.37 18.10
C ARG A 684 -6.18 32.58 18.04
N LYS A 685 -4.87 32.38 18.17
CA LYS A 685 -3.87 33.45 18.03
C LYS A 685 -3.71 33.87 16.57
N SER A 686 -3.66 32.92 15.64
CA SER A 686 -3.53 33.19 14.19
C SER A 686 -4.74 33.94 13.63
N LEU A 687 -5.95 33.51 14.02
CA LEU A 687 -7.25 34.05 13.60
C LEU A 687 -7.70 35.27 14.40
N HIS A 688 -6.81 35.85 15.22
CA HIS A 688 -7.11 37.04 15.99
C HIS A 688 -7.37 38.25 15.05
N LYS A 689 -8.19 39.20 15.49
CA LYS A 689 -8.62 40.37 14.70
C LYS A 689 -7.48 41.25 14.16
N HIS A 690 -6.28 41.17 14.74
CA HIS A 690 -5.11 41.99 14.38
C HIS A 690 -4.07 41.25 13.55
N GLU A 691 -4.29 39.97 13.26
CA GLU A 691 -3.35 39.12 12.52
C GLU A 691 -4.00 38.77 11.16
N ARG A 692 -4.36 37.51 10.91
CA ARG A 692 -5.10 37.09 9.70
C ARG A 692 -6.42 36.44 10.08
N PRO A 693 -7.48 37.22 10.39
CA PRO A 693 -8.75 36.67 10.84
C PRO A 693 -9.46 35.84 9.75
N ASP A 694 -9.24 36.13 8.48
CA ASP A 694 -9.97 35.51 7.37
C ASP A 694 -9.15 34.44 6.62
N ASP A 695 -8.12 33.90 7.27
CA ASP A 695 -7.35 32.76 6.75
C ASP A 695 -8.23 31.50 6.69
N LEU A 696 -8.63 31.13 5.47
CA LEU A 696 -9.60 30.08 5.20
C LEU A 696 -9.14 28.70 5.68
N MET A 697 -7.86 28.35 5.49
CA MET A 697 -7.32 27.06 5.93
C MET A 697 -7.29 26.96 7.45
N ALA A 698 -6.88 28.02 8.14
CA ALA A 698 -6.89 28.07 9.59
C ALA A 698 -8.32 28.03 10.17
N LEU A 699 -9.29 28.70 9.52
CA LEU A 699 -10.71 28.65 9.90
C LEU A 699 -11.28 27.23 9.77
N LEU A 700 -11.02 26.54 8.66
CA LEU A 700 -11.49 25.18 8.42
C LEU A 700 -10.84 24.17 9.40
N LEU A 701 -9.54 24.30 9.68
CA LEU A 701 -8.87 23.46 10.67
C LEU A 701 -9.41 23.70 12.08
N ALA A 702 -9.66 24.95 12.47
CA ALA A 702 -10.26 25.28 13.76
C ALA A 702 -11.68 24.70 13.88
N ALA A 703 -12.49 24.82 12.82
CA ALA A 703 -13.83 24.22 12.77
C ALA A 703 -13.77 22.69 12.88
N LYS A 704 -12.84 22.03 12.18
CA LYS A 704 -12.61 20.58 12.28
C LYS A 704 -12.30 20.15 13.71
N ILE A 705 -11.32 20.79 14.36
CA ILE A 705 -10.94 20.48 15.75
C ILE A 705 -12.13 20.68 16.70
N CYS A 706 -12.89 21.76 16.53
CA CYS A 706 -14.09 22.00 17.34
C CYS A 706 -15.24 21.02 17.07
N SER A 707 -15.27 20.36 15.90
CA SER A 707 -16.30 19.38 15.55
C SER A 707 -16.10 18.02 16.24
N GLU A 708 -14.96 17.79 16.88
CA GLU A 708 -14.69 16.55 17.64
C GLU A 708 -15.23 16.66 19.09
N ASP A 709 -15.17 17.86 19.70
CA ASP A 709 -15.60 18.11 21.08
C ASP A 709 -16.93 18.88 21.16
N SER A 710 -17.92 18.26 21.80
CA SER A 710 -19.26 18.81 22.00
C SER A 710 -19.28 20.17 22.72
N HIS A 711 -18.32 20.44 23.62
CA HIS A 711 -18.24 21.72 24.34
C HIS A 711 -17.63 22.86 23.50
N LEU A 712 -16.80 22.54 22.52
CA LEU A 712 -16.15 23.50 21.62
C LEU A 712 -16.95 23.73 20.32
N ALA A 713 -17.94 22.87 20.06
CA ALA A 713 -18.76 22.89 18.86
C ALA A 713 -19.39 24.26 18.55
N ALA A 714 -19.85 25.00 19.57
CA ALA A 714 -20.41 26.35 19.39
C ALA A 714 -19.40 27.37 18.86
N GLU A 715 -18.13 27.29 19.27
CA GLU A 715 -17.04 28.10 18.70
C GLU A 715 -16.73 27.67 17.26
N GLY A 716 -16.78 26.35 17.00
CA GLY A 716 -16.61 25.75 15.67
C GLY A 716 -17.61 26.26 14.64
N VAL A 717 -18.88 26.43 15.02
CA VAL A 717 -19.92 27.05 14.17
C VAL A 717 -19.50 28.45 13.71
N GLY A 718 -18.93 29.25 14.61
CA GLY A 718 -18.44 30.60 14.29
C GLY A 718 -17.29 30.59 13.26
N TYR A 719 -16.35 29.64 13.38
CA TYR A 719 -15.27 29.49 12.41
C TYR A 719 -15.78 28.99 11.05
N ALA A 720 -16.66 27.99 11.05
CA ALA A 720 -17.23 27.43 9.82
C ALA A 720 -18.05 28.49 9.04
N GLN A 721 -18.85 29.31 9.72
CA GLN A 721 -19.62 30.36 9.06
C GLN A 721 -18.71 31.44 8.44
N ARG A 722 -17.63 31.82 9.13
CA ARG A 722 -16.61 32.73 8.57
C ARG A 722 -15.92 32.13 7.36
N ALA A 723 -15.56 30.84 7.40
CA ALA A 723 -14.98 30.14 6.26
C ALA A 723 -15.92 30.17 5.04
N ILE A 724 -17.22 29.88 5.23
CA ILE A 724 -18.22 29.92 4.15
C ILE A 724 -18.36 31.33 3.56
N ASN A 725 -18.36 32.36 4.41
CA ASN A 725 -18.50 33.75 3.99
C ASN A 725 -17.26 34.26 3.23
N ASN A 726 -16.09 33.68 3.48
CA ASN A 726 -14.83 34.08 2.84
C ASN A 726 -14.45 33.19 1.63
N ALA A 727 -15.06 32.01 1.47
CA ALA A 727 -14.81 31.07 0.38
C ALA A 727 -15.43 31.53 -0.95
N HIS A 728 -14.82 32.51 -1.62
CA HIS A 728 -15.29 33.11 -2.87
C HIS A 728 -14.14 33.12 -3.91
N GLY A 729 -14.46 33.22 -5.21
CA GLY A 729 -13.44 33.26 -6.26
C GLY A 729 -12.74 31.90 -6.45
N GLU A 730 -11.41 31.86 -6.37
CA GLU A 730 -10.60 30.64 -6.51
C GLU A 730 -10.91 29.62 -5.39
N ASP A 731 -11.29 30.11 -4.21
CA ASP A 731 -11.60 29.30 -3.03
C ASP A 731 -13.06 28.83 -2.97
N ALA A 732 -13.87 29.06 -4.02
CA ALA A 732 -15.28 28.68 -4.02
C ALA A 732 -15.50 27.17 -3.81
N HIS A 733 -14.53 26.34 -4.20
CA HIS A 733 -14.54 24.89 -3.98
C HIS A 733 -14.52 24.51 -2.48
N LEU A 734 -13.93 25.33 -1.62
CA LEU A 734 -13.84 25.09 -0.17
C LEU A 734 -15.13 25.43 0.57
N LYS A 735 -16.10 26.05 -0.11
CA LYS A 735 -17.42 26.33 0.46
C LYS A 735 -18.15 25.04 0.86
N GLY A 736 -18.00 23.96 0.09
CA GLY A 736 -18.54 22.64 0.42
C GLY A 736 -17.95 22.10 1.72
N VAL A 737 -16.62 22.18 1.88
CA VAL A 737 -15.90 21.83 3.11
C VAL A 737 -16.39 22.66 4.31
N GLY A 738 -16.56 23.98 4.13
CA GLY A 738 -17.08 24.87 5.16
C GLY A 738 -18.50 24.49 5.62
N LEU A 739 -19.40 24.18 4.67
CA LEU A 739 -20.76 23.71 4.95
C LEU A 739 -20.77 22.35 5.66
N ARG A 740 -19.87 21.44 5.27
CA ARG A 740 -19.67 20.15 5.96
C ARG A 740 -19.27 20.37 7.43
N MET A 741 -18.25 21.19 7.67
CA MET A 741 -17.78 21.48 9.04
C MET A 741 -18.85 22.17 9.88
N LEU A 742 -19.63 23.09 9.28
CA LEU A 742 -20.77 23.72 9.92
C LEU A 742 -21.81 22.68 10.37
N GLY A 743 -22.18 21.75 9.48
CA GLY A 743 -23.11 20.67 9.79
C GLY A 743 -22.66 19.81 10.98
N LEU A 744 -21.39 19.40 10.99
CA LEU A 744 -20.81 18.61 12.08
C LEU A 744 -20.79 19.36 13.41
N CYS A 745 -20.38 20.64 13.41
CA CYS A 745 -20.37 21.46 14.61
C CYS A 745 -21.79 21.67 15.16
N LEU A 746 -22.78 21.95 14.31
CA LEU A 746 -24.18 22.08 14.73
C LEU A 746 -24.71 20.77 15.32
N GLY A 747 -24.37 19.62 14.71
CA GLY A 747 -24.73 18.30 15.21
C GLY A 747 -24.18 18.01 16.60
N LYS A 748 -22.89 18.30 16.85
CA LYS A 748 -22.28 18.16 18.18
C LYS A 748 -22.83 19.17 19.19
N GLN A 749 -23.07 20.42 18.77
CA GLN A 749 -23.69 21.44 19.61
C GLN A 749 -25.10 21.02 20.08
N ALA A 750 -25.85 20.33 19.23
CA ALA A 750 -27.16 19.80 19.58
C ALA A 750 -27.10 18.79 20.76
N LYS A 751 -26.01 18.01 20.88
CA LYS A 751 -25.83 17.04 21.96
C LYS A 751 -25.70 17.69 23.35
N VAL A 752 -25.22 18.92 23.43
CA VAL A 752 -25.05 19.67 24.70
C VAL A 752 -26.25 20.57 25.01
N SER A 753 -27.17 20.76 24.06
CA SER A 753 -28.34 21.62 24.29
C SER A 753 -29.23 21.06 25.40
N SER A 754 -29.64 21.94 26.31
CA SER A 754 -30.50 21.62 27.45
C SER A 754 -31.99 21.59 27.10
N SER A 755 -32.37 22.15 25.94
CA SER A 755 -33.76 22.25 25.49
C SER A 755 -34.00 21.37 24.27
N ASP A 756 -35.04 20.54 24.31
CA ASP A 756 -35.41 19.66 23.19
C ASP A 756 -35.74 20.46 21.92
N PHE A 757 -36.34 21.64 22.07
CA PHE A 757 -36.63 22.55 20.96
C PHE A 757 -35.36 23.04 20.29
N GLU A 758 -34.37 23.48 21.07
CA GLU A 758 -33.09 23.93 20.54
C GLU A 758 -32.32 22.78 19.90
N ARG A 759 -32.32 21.59 20.51
CA ARG A 759 -31.70 20.38 19.97
C ARG A 759 -32.26 20.03 18.59
N SER A 760 -33.58 19.97 18.45
CA SER A 760 -34.24 19.67 17.16
C SER A 760 -33.96 20.76 16.12
N ARG A 761 -33.97 22.04 16.52
CA ARG A 761 -33.62 23.17 15.63
C ARG A 761 -32.19 23.03 15.10
N LEU A 762 -31.21 22.78 15.97
CA LEU A 762 -29.80 22.62 15.61
C LEU A 762 -29.58 21.38 14.73
N GLN A 763 -30.23 20.26 15.04
CA GLN A 763 -30.20 19.05 14.20
C GLN A 763 -30.76 19.28 12.79
N SER A 764 -31.85 20.04 12.67
CA SER A 764 -32.41 20.42 11.37
C SER A 764 -31.47 21.35 10.59
N GLU A 765 -30.84 22.31 11.27
CA GLU A 765 -29.86 23.22 10.68
C GLU A 765 -28.58 22.49 10.22
N ALA A 766 -28.15 21.48 10.98
CA ALA A 766 -27.05 20.59 10.62
C ALA A 766 -27.34 19.82 9.33
N LEU A 767 -28.50 19.17 9.22
CA LEU A 767 -28.92 18.47 8.00
C LEU A 767 -29.00 19.40 6.79
N LYS A 768 -29.59 20.59 6.94
CA LYS A 768 -29.66 21.59 5.86
C LYS A 768 -28.26 21.99 5.36
N SER A 769 -27.31 22.14 6.28
CA SER A 769 -25.93 22.50 5.94
C SER A 769 -25.23 21.36 5.20
N LEU A 770 -25.44 20.11 5.62
CA LEU A 770 -24.88 18.92 4.95
C LEU A 770 -25.53 18.65 3.59
N ASP A 771 -26.84 18.84 3.46
CA ASP A 771 -27.55 18.76 2.17
C ASP A 771 -27.09 19.86 1.21
N ALA A 772 -26.76 21.05 1.71
CA ALA A 772 -26.12 22.09 0.91
C ALA A 772 -24.69 21.67 0.50
N ALA A 773 -23.93 21.01 1.38
CA ALA A 773 -22.59 20.52 1.05
C ALA A 773 -22.62 19.43 -0.05
N ILE A 774 -23.50 18.43 0.06
CA ILE A 774 -23.61 17.36 -0.95
C ILE A 774 -24.09 17.88 -2.32
N SER A 775 -24.82 19.00 -2.34
CA SER A 775 -25.22 19.66 -3.59
C SER A 775 -24.02 20.23 -4.37
N LEU A 776 -22.93 20.57 -3.66
CA LEU A 776 -21.68 21.04 -4.23
C LEU A 776 -20.72 19.88 -4.53
N GLU A 777 -20.73 18.84 -3.68
CA GLU A 777 -19.83 17.69 -3.75
C GLU A 777 -20.62 16.36 -3.72
N GLN A 778 -21.22 15.98 -4.86
CA GLN A 778 -22.22 14.89 -4.94
C GLN A 778 -21.68 13.49 -4.60
N ASP A 779 -20.39 13.26 -4.85
CA ASP A 779 -19.73 11.95 -4.72
C ASP A 779 -18.73 11.90 -3.56
N ASN A 780 -18.75 12.89 -2.66
CA ASN A 780 -17.88 12.87 -1.49
C ASN A 780 -18.41 11.83 -0.47
N ALA A 781 -17.67 10.73 -0.34
CA ALA A 781 -18.02 9.63 0.56
C ALA A 781 -18.16 10.08 2.02
N ASP A 782 -17.32 11.01 2.47
CA ASP A 782 -17.42 11.48 3.85
C ASP A 782 -18.75 12.19 4.12
N ILE A 783 -19.20 13.10 3.24
CA ILE A 783 -20.47 13.83 3.45
C ILE A 783 -21.65 12.86 3.49
N ILE A 784 -21.61 11.84 2.63
CA ILE A 784 -22.64 10.77 2.57
C ILE A 784 -22.67 9.97 3.87
N PHE A 785 -21.50 9.64 4.43
CA PHE A 785 -21.40 8.97 5.73
C PHE A 785 -21.99 9.83 6.85
N GLU A 786 -21.60 11.11 6.93
CA GLU A 786 -22.08 12.02 7.98
C GLU A 786 -23.60 12.25 7.89
N LEU A 787 -24.15 12.38 6.67
CA LEU A 787 -25.59 12.43 6.45
C LEU A 787 -26.27 11.15 6.95
N GLY A 788 -25.74 9.98 6.58
CA GLY A 788 -26.26 8.69 7.04
C GLY A 788 -26.27 8.57 8.56
N LEU A 789 -25.19 9.01 9.21
CA LEU A 789 -25.06 9.03 10.65
C LEU A 789 -26.06 10.00 11.31
N HIS A 790 -26.19 11.24 10.82
CA HIS A 790 -27.15 12.20 11.36
C HIS A 790 -28.60 11.75 11.19
N TYR A 791 -28.96 11.13 10.06
CA TYR A 791 -30.28 10.52 9.90
C TYR A 791 -30.50 9.35 10.86
N ALA A 792 -29.46 8.56 11.15
CA ALA A 792 -29.52 7.47 12.13
C ALA A 792 -29.71 8.00 13.56
N GLU A 793 -28.99 9.05 13.95
CA GLU A 793 -29.14 9.73 15.24
C GLU A 793 -30.55 10.32 15.43
N GLN A 794 -31.16 10.85 14.37
CA GLN A 794 -32.54 11.35 14.37
C GLN A 794 -33.61 10.23 14.27
N ARG A 795 -33.22 8.95 14.30
CA ARG A 795 -34.09 7.78 14.13
C ARG A 795 -34.84 7.73 12.79
N ASN A 796 -34.37 8.44 11.76
CA ASN A 796 -34.87 8.30 10.39
C ASN A 796 -34.13 7.15 9.67
N LEU A 797 -34.47 5.92 10.07
CA LEU A 797 -33.75 4.71 9.65
C LEU A 797 -33.84 4.42 8.13
N LYS A 798 -34.88 4.91 7.44
CA LYS A 798 -35.03 4.71 5.99
C LYS A 798 -34.01 5.53 5.21
N ALA A 799 -33.88 6.82 5.54
CA ALA A 799 -32.88 7.68 4.93
C ALA A 799 -31.46 7.22 5.30
N ALA A 800 -31.23 6.90 6.58
CA ALA A 800 -29.96 6.39 7.06
C ALA A 800 -29.50 5.13 6.31
N LEU A 801 -30.40 4.17 6.09
CA LEU A 801 -30.09 2.94 5.35
C LEU A 801 -29.70 3.23 3.90
N SER A 802 -30.39 4.17 3.25
CA SER A 802 -30.07 4.58 1.87
C SER A 802 -28.67 5.18 1.77
N TYR A 803 -28.31 6.08 2.70
CA TYR A 803 -27.00 6.71 2.72
C TYR A 803 -25.89 5.74 3.13
N ALA A 804 -26.14 4.85 4.09
CA ALA A 804 -25.18 3.81 4.48
C ALA A 804 -24.85 2.86 3.32
N LYS A 805 -25.86 2.45 2.54
CA LYS A 805 -25.65 1.66 1.31
C LYS A 805 -24.85 2.43 0.27
N LYS A 806 -25.26 3.67 -0.03
CA LYS A 806 -24.54 4.55 -0.97
C LYS A 806 -23.07 4.72 -0.56
N TYR A 807 -22.79 4.84 0.73
CA TYR A 807 -21.42 4.95 1.26
C TYR A 807 -20.59 3.69 1.00
N VAL A 808 -21.14 2.51 1.31
CA VAL A 808 -20.45 1.23 1.08
C VAL A 808 -20.20 1.02 -0.41
N ASP A 809 -21.18 1.35 -1.26
CA ASP A 809 -21.05 1.25 -2.72
C ASP A 809 -19.94 2.16 -3.27
N LEU A 810 -19.85 3.41 -2.80
CA LEU A 810 -18.83 4.38 -3.24
C LEU A 810 -17.42 4.02 -2.77
N THR A 811 -17.29 3.44 -1.57
CA THR A 811 -16.01 3.04 -1.01
C THR A 811 -15.59 1.63 -1.44
N GLY A 812 -16.45 0.91 -2.17
CA GLY A 812 -16.24 -0.48 -2.55
C GLY A 812 -16.09 -1.42 -1.36
N GLY A 813 -16.62 -1.05 -0.19
CA GLY A 813 -16.49 -1.84 1.04
C GLY A 813 -15.11 -1.80 1.71
N SER A 814 -14.18 -0.96 1.27
CA SER A 814 -12.82 -0.89 1.84
C SER A 814 -12.76 -0.25 3.24
N VAL A 815 -13.77 0.54 3.63
CA VAL A 815 -13.74 1.33 4.86
C VAL A 815 -14.67 0.74 5.93
N LEU A 816 -14.09 0.40 7.08
CA LEU A 816 -14.77 -0.26 8.21
C LEU A 816 -15.99 0.51 8.75
N LYS A 817 -15.89 1.83 8.94
CA LYS A 817 -16.98 2.65 9.52
C LYS A 817 -18.30 2.54 8.76
N GLY A 818 -18.23 2.34 7.43
CA GLY A 818 -19.41 2.16 6.57
C GLY A 818 -20.18 0.90 6.89
N TRP A 819 -19.47 -0.22 7.02
CA TRP A 819 -20.05 -1.51 7.41
C TRP A 819 -20.68 -1.47 8.79
N ARG A 820 -19.99 -0.83 9.76
CA ARG A 820 -20.52 -0.63 11.12
C ARG A 820 -21.82 0.16 11.10
N LEU A 821 -21.88 1.29 10.38
CA LEU A 821 -23.10 2.09 10.25
C LEU A 821 -24.24 1.30 9.60
N LEU A 822 -23.95 0.56 8.53
CA LEU A 822 -24.96 -0.26 7.84
C LEU A 822 -25.54 -1.35 8.76
N ALA A 823 -24.67 -2.09 9.45
CA ALA A 823 -25.09 -3.12 10.40
C ALA A 823 -25.88 -2.52 11.58
N LEU A 824 -25.48 -1.37 12.12
CA LEU A 824 -26.19 -0.70 13.19
C LEU A 824 -27.57 -0.19 12.75
N VAL A 825 -27.69 0.39 11.56
CA VAL A 825 -28.98 0.83 11.01
C VAL A 825 -29.91 -0.36 10.76
N LEU A 826 -29.41 -1.49 10.27
CA LEU A 826 -30.19 -2.72 10.12
C LEU A 826 -30.63 -3.28 11.49
N SER A 827 -29.74 -3.24 12.48
CA SER A 827 -30.05 -3.65 13.85
C SER A 827 -31.15 -2.79 14.48
N ALA A 828 -31.12 -1.46 14.24
CA ALA A 828 -32.15 -0.53 14.68
C ALA A 828 -33.50 -0.78 14.00
N GLN A 829 -33.51 -1.38 12.81
CA GLN A 829 -34.74 -1.84 12.13
C GLN A 829 -35.21 -3.23 12.63
N GLN A 830 -34.61 -3.77 13.70
CA GLN A 830 -34.87 -5.11 14.23
C GLN A 830 -34.53 -6.25 13.25
N ARG A 831 -33.69 -5.97 12.23
CA ARG A 831 -33.26 -6.94 11.19
C ARG A 831 -31.91 -7.54 11.57
N PHE A 832 -31.84 -8.20 12.73
CA PHE A 832 -30.58 -8.70 13.30
C PHE A 832 -29.86 -9.73 12.43
N SER A 833 -30.61 -10.61 11.74
CA SER A 833 -30.03 -11.61 10.83
C SER A 833 -29.31 -10.96 9.65
N GLU A 834 -29.93 -9.94 9.03
CA GLU A 834 -29.29 -9.17 7.95
C GLU A 834 -28.10 -8.36 8.45
N ALA A 835 -28.21 -7.75 9.63
CA ALA A 835 -27.11 -7.03 10.25
C ALA A 835 -25.90 -7.96 10.47
N GLN A 836 -26.14 -9.19 10.94
CA GLN A 836 -25.07 -10.18 11.11
C GLN A 836 -24.44 -10.60 9.79
N VAL A 837 -25.23 -10.82 8.73
CA VAL A 837 -24.68 -11.13 7.39
C VAL A 837 -23.78 -10.00 6.90
N VAL A 838 -24.19 -8.74 7.10
CA VAL A 838 -23.37 -7.57 6.76
C VAL A 838 -22.09 -7.53 7.58
N THR A 839 -22.15 -7.80 8.89
CA THR A 839 -20.96 -7.84 9.75
C THR A 839 -20.02 -8.99 9.38
N ASP A 840 -20.54 -10.16 9.04
CA ASP A 840 -19.74 -11.31 8.60
C ASP A 840 -19.05 -11.04 7.25
N ALA A 841 -19.74 -10.40 6.30
CA ALA A 841 -19.13 -9.96 5.05
C ALA A 841 -18.02 -8.93 5.29
N ALA A 842 -18.24 -7.99 6.22
CA ALA A 842 -17.22 -7.01 6.60
C ALA A 842 -16.00 -7.67 7.27
N LEU A 843 -16.19 -8.73 8.06
CA LEU A 843 -15.09 -9.48 8.67
C LEU A 843 -14.23 -10.20 7.63
N ASP A 844 -14.84 -10.70 6.55
CA ASP A 844 -14.12 -11.37 5.45
C ASP A 844 -13.24 -10.38 4.66
N GLU A 845 -13.70 -9.14 4.47
CA GLU A 845 -12.99 -8.10 3.72
C GLU A 845 -11.93 -7.35 4.55
N THR A 846 -12.03 -7.38 5.89
CA THR A 846 -11.13 -6.63 6.78
C THR A 846 -9.92 -7.45 7.22
N ALA A 847 -8.75 -6.79 7.27
CA ALA A 847 -7.54 -7.41 7.80
C ALA A 847 -7.73 -7.85 9.25
N LYS A 848 -7.20 -9.02 9.63
CA LYS A 848 -7.39 -9.63 10.96
C LYS A 848 -7.16 -8.66 12.13
N TRP A 849 -6.18 -7.75 12.02
CA TRP A 849 -5.84 -6.80 13.08
C TRP A 849 -6.86 -5.65 13.24
N GLU A 850 -7.73 -5.42 12.26
CA GLU A 850 -8.74 -4.34 12.27
C GLU A 850 -10.15 -4.87 12.56
N GLN A 851 -10.32 -6.18 12.72
CA GLN A 851 -11.61 -6.84 12.95
C GLN A 851 -12.23 -6.54 14.32
N GLY A 852 -11.50 -5.91 15.25
CA GLY A 852 -11.92 -5.71 16.64
C GLY A 852 -13.34 -5.14 16.81
N PRO A 853 -13.64 -3.94 16.26
CA PRO A 853 -14.98 -3.34 16.37
C PRO A 853 -16.10 -4.18 15.75
N LEU A 854 -15.82 -4.90 14.66
CA LEU A 854 -16.81 -5.78 14.01
C LEU A 854 -17.11 -7.01 14.85
N LEU A 855 -16.10 -7.63 15.45
CA LEU A 855 -16.29 -8.77 16.35
C LEU A 855 -17.10 -8.36 17.59
N ARG A 856 -16.85 -7.17 18.14
CA ARG A 856 -17.64 -6.61 19.24
C ARG A 856 -19.10 -6.41 18.83
N LEU A 857 -19.33 -5.85 17.64
CA LEU A 857 -20.67 -5.66 17.09
C LEU A 857 -21.38 -7.00 16.85
N LYS A 858 -20.68 -7.99 16.29
CA LYS A 858 -21.17 -9.34 16.07
C LYS A 858 -21.62 -10.00 17.38
N ALA A 859 -20.78 -9.95 18.42
CA ALA A 859 -21.13 -10.51 19.71
C ALA A 859 -22.41 -9.86 20.29
N LYS A 860 -22.57 -8.54 20.16
CA LYS A 860 -23.81 -7.85 20.57
C LYS A 860 -25.02 -8.28 19.75
N LEU A 861 -24.86 -8.45 18.43
CA LEU A 861 -25.93 -8.95 17.55
C LEU A 861 -26.34 -10.39 17.91
N GLU A 862 -25.38 -11.25 18.28
CA GLU A 862 -25.63 -12.62 18.73
C GLU A 862 -26.39 -12.65 20.07
N ILE A 863 -26.06 -11.76 21.00
CA ILE A 863 -26.80 -11.56 22.26
C ILE A 863 -28.26 -11.16 21.97
N SER A 864 -28.47 -10.17 21.08
CA SER A 864 -29.83 -9.72 20.70
C SER A 864 -30.65 -10.81 20.01
N GLN A 865 -30.01 -11.78 19.37
CA GLN A 865 -30.65 -12.95 18.76
C GLN A 865 -30.83 -14.14 19.72
N SER A 866 -30.57 -13.95 21.01
CA SER A 866 -30.64 -15.02 22.03
C SER A 866 -29.70 -16.20 21.78
N ARG A 867 -28.51 -15.94 21.21
CA ARG A 867 -27.43 -16.93 21.00
C ARG A 867 -26.19 -16.58 21.85
N PRO A 868 -26.26 -16.76 23.19
CA PRO A 868 -25.19 -16.33 24.08
C PRO A 868 -23.91 -17.16 23.97
N MET A 869 -23.99 -18.44 23.58
CA MET A 869 -22.81 -19.29 23.42
C MET A 869 -21.94 -18.83 22.24
N ASP A 870 -22.56 -18.51 21.11
CA ASP A 870 -21.88 -17.92 19.94
C ASP A 870 -21.19 -16.60 20.35
N ALA A 871 -21.89 -15.75 21.12
CA ALA A 871 -21.34 -14.48 21.60
C ALA A 871 -20.12 -14.67 22.52
N ILE A 872 -20.12 -15.69 23.38
CA ILE A 872 -18.96 -16.02 24.23
C ILE A 872 -17.77 -16.41 23.35
N GLU A 873 -17.96 -17.26 22.34
CA GLU A 873 -16.89 -17.64 21.41
C GLU A 873 -16.36 -16.44 20.61
N THR A 874 -17.24 -15.56 20.13
CA THR A 874 -16.85 -14.32 19.45
C THR A 874 -16.01 -13.42 20.38
N TYR A 875 -16.40 -13.25 21.64
CA TYR A 875 -15.61 -12.48 22.62
C TYR A 875 -14.28 -13.17 22.99
N ARG A 876 -14.23 -14.50 23.05
CA ARG A 876 -12.97 -15.25 23.28
C ARG A 876 -11.99 -15.04 22.14
N TYR A 877 -12.46 -15.10 20.90
CA TYR A 877 -11.66 -14.81 19.72
C TYR A 877 -11.16 -13.36 19.72
N LEU A 878 -12.05 -12.40 20.02
CA LEU A 878 -11.69 -10.98 20.15
C LEU A 878 -10.63 -10.75 21.25
N LEU A 879 -10.76 -11.41 22.39
CA LEU A 879 -9.77 -11.33 23.47
C LEU A 879 -8.40 -11.87 23.03
N ALA A 880 -8.37 -13.01 22.33
CA ALA A 880 -7.15 -13.59 21.80
C ALA A 880 -6.46 -12.65 20.80
N LEU A 881 -7.24 -11.99 19.93
CA LEU A 881 -6.75 -10.99 18.99
C LEU A 881 -6.10 -9.80 19.70
N VAL A 882 -6.79 -9.19 20.68
CA VAL A 882 -6.28 -8.01 21.41
C VAL A 882 -5.02 -8.37 22.22
N GLN A 883 -4.98 -9.55 22.84
CA GLN A 883 -3.80 -10.02 23.57
C GLN A 883 -2.61 -10.32 22.64
N ALA A 884 -2.87 -10.87 21.44
CA ALA A 884 -1.84 -11.08 20.43
C ALA A 884 -1.25 -9.75 19.96
N GLN A 885 -2.08 -8.74 19.70
CA GLN A 885 -1.62 -7.39 19.36
C GLN A 885 -0.71 -6.82 20.45
N ARG A 886 -1.14 -6.89 21.71
CA ARG A 886 -0.35 -6.39 22.84
C ARG A 886 1.03 -7.05 22.93
N LYS A 887 1.14 -8.34 22.64
CA LYS A 887 2.41 -9.09 22.67
C LYS A 887 3.30 -8.78 21.48
N SER A 888 2.73 -8.60 20.28
CA SER A 888 3.51 -8.32 19.06
C SER A 888 4.12 -6.92 19.03
N PHE A 889 3.46 -5.92 19.64
CA PHE A 889 3.91 -4.53 19.59
C PHE A 889 4.85 -4.09 20.73
N GLY A 890 5.15 -4.97 21.71
CA GLY A 890 6.11 -4.69 22.79
C GLY A 890 5.75 -3.47 23.69
N PRO A 891 6.61 -3.11 24.67
CA PRO A 891 6.37 -1.95 25.55
C PRO A 891 6.69 -0.59 24.91
N LEU A 892 7.34 -0.58 23.73
CA LEU A 892 7.65 0.62 22.97
C LEU A 892 6.43 1.06 22.16
N LYS A 893 5.36 1.46 22.86
CA LYS A 893 4.33 2.30 22.24
C LYS A 893 4.88 3.72 22.14
N ILE A 894 5.18 4.11 20.90
CA ILE A 894 4.91 5.48 20.49
C ILE A 894 3.46 5.42 19.97
N ASP A 895 2.54 6.08 20.67
CA ASP A 895 1.12 6.19 20.34
C ASP A 895 0.94 6.85 18.96
N PHE A 896 1.01 6.09 17.88
CA PHE A 896 0.74 6.60 16.52
C PHE A 896 -0.08 5.62 15.70
N GLN A 897 -1.33 5.48 16.08
CA GLN A 897 -2.46 5.31 15.17
C GLN A 897 -3.66 5.92 15.89
N VAL A 898 -4.46 6.70 15.17
CA VAL A 898 -5.73 7.28 15.61
C VAL A 898 -6.48 6.22 16.43
N ASP A 899 -6.57 6.48 17.74
CA ASP A 899 -6.86 5.52 18.81
C ASP A 899 -8.37 5.19 18.91
N ASP A 900 -9.21 5.67 17.98
CA ASP A 900 -10.67 5.57 18.08
C ASP A 900 -11.25 4.21 17.64
N ASP A 901 -10.55 3.45 16.78
CA ASP A 901 -11.09 2.20 16.22
C ASP A 901 -10.49 0.92 16.83
N LYS A 902 -9.62 1.02 17.86
CA LYS A 902 -9.04 -0.16 18.52
C LYS A 902 -9.83 -0.56 19.76
N VAL A 903 -10.48 -1.72 19.69
CA VAL A 903 -11.13 -2.33 20.87
C VAL A 903 -10.08 -2.65 21.92
N ASN A 904 -10.22 -1.99 23.07
CA ASN A 904 -9.32 -2.19 24.20
C ASN A 904 -9.62 -3.49 24.95
N GLU A 905 -8.59 -4.12 25.53
CA GLU A 905 -8.73 -5.35 26.32
C GLU A 905 -9.76 -5.18 27.46
N PHE A 906 -9.82 -3.98 28.03
CA PHE A 906 -10.82 -3.55 29.00
C PHE A 906 -12.27 -3.72 28.48
N GLU A 907 -12.55 -3.27 27.25
CA GLU A 907 -13.90 -3.32 26.67
C GLU A 907 -14.37 -4.75 26.41
N VAL A 908 -13.42 -5.64 26.09
CA VAL A 908 -13.70 -7.08 25.90
C VAL A 908 -14.07 -7.73 27.22
N TRP A 909 -13.28 -7.50 28.28
CA TRP A 909 -13.60 -8.01 29.62
C TRP A 909 -14.91 -7.45 30.17
N HIS A 910 -15.19 -6.17 29.93
CA HIS A 910 -16.47 -5.55 30.31
C HIS A 910 -17.64 -6.14 29.52
N GLY A 911 -17.48 -6.32 28.20
CA GLY A 911 -18.48 -6.98 27.34
C GLY A 911 -18.80 -8.41 27.80
N LEU A 912 -17.77 -9.20 28.13
CA LEU A 912 -17.91 -10.53 28.71
C LEU A 912 -18.61 -10.50 30.08
N ALA A 913 -18.26 -9.55 30.95
CA ALA A 913 -18.92 -9.40 32.25
C ALA A 913 -20.41 -9.11 32.09
N ASN A 914 -20.80 -8.24 31.15
CA ASN A 914 -22.21 -7.96 30.86
C ASN A 914 -22.93 -9.19 30.31
N LEU A 915 -22.28 -9.96 29.44
CA LEU A 915 -22.82 -11.21 28.90
C LEU A 915 -23.05 -12.25 30.01
N TYR A 916 -22.05 -12.52 30.85
CA TYR A 916 -22.19 -13.46 31.96
C TYR A 916 -23.21 -12.98 33.01
N SER A 917 -23.32 -11.66 33.24
CA SER A 917 -24.37 -11.09 34.09
C SER A 917 -25.77 -11.38 33.55
N SER A 918 -25.97 -11.28 32.22
CA SER A 918 -27.25 -11.62 31.60
C SER A 918 -27.60 -13.12 31.69
N LEU A 919 -26.60 -13.98 31.88
CA LEU A 919 -26.74 -15.43 32.10
C LEU A 919 -26.78 -15.82 33.58
N SER A 920 -26.69 -14.85 34.51
CA SER A 920 -26.59 -15.09 35.95
C SER A 920 -25.38 -15.95 36.38
N HIS A 921 -24.30 -15.96 35.59
CA HIS A 921 -23.05 -16.67 35.89
C HIS A 921 -22.12 -15.82 36.76
N TRP A 922 -22.48 -15.62 38.02
CA TRP A 922 -21.87 -14.60 38.87
C TRP A 922 -20.38 -14.78 39.18
N LYS A 923 -19.89 -16.03 39.22
CA LYS A 923 -18.45 -16.31 39.45
C LYS A 923 -17.60 -15.81 38.28
N ASP A 924 -18.06 -16.01 37.05
CA ASP A 924 -17.35 -15.58 35.84
C ASP A 924 -17.39 -14.05 35.71
N VAL A 925 -18.49 -13.41 36.13
CA VAL A 925 -18.62 -11.95 36.22
C VAL A 925 -17.54 -11.37 37.13
N GLU A 926 -17.38 -11.90 38.35
CA GLU A 926 -16.35 -11.42 39.30
C GLU A 926 -14.94 -11.54 38.74
N VAL A 927 -14.64 -12.63 38.02
CA VAL A 927 -13.34 -12.82 37.36
C VAL A 927 -13.13 -11.78 36.25
N CYS A 928 -14.12 -11.58 35.38
CA CYS A 928 -14.05 -10.62 34.29
C CYS A 928 -13.89 -9.17 34.81
N LEU A 929 -14.64 -8.79 35.85
CA LEU A 929 -14.55 -7.48 36.48
C LEU A 929 -13.21 -7.27 37.18
N LYS A 930 -12.67 -8.30 37.86
CA LYS A 930 -11.33 -8.23 38.44
C LYS A 930 -10.28 -7.97 37.36
N LYS A 931 -10.37 -8.65 36.21
CA LYS A 931 -9.47 -8.43 35.07
C LYS A 931 -9.62 -7.05 34.44
N ALA A 932 -10.84 -6.56 34.28
CA ALA A 932 -11.05 -5.20 33.79
C ALA A 932 -10.51 -4.13 34.77
N ARG A 933 -10.62 -4.37 36.09
CA ARG A 933 -10.12 -3.48 37.14
C ARG A 933 -8.60 -3.40 37.21
N GLU A 934 -7.90 -4.50 36.89
CA GLU A 934 -6.43 -4.51 36.72
C GLU A 934 -5.98 -3.51 35.63
N MET A 935 -6.85 -3.17 34.67
CA MET A 935 -6.55 -2.25 33.57
C MET A 935 -7.04 -0.83 33.85
N LYS A 936 -8.33 -0.67 34.19
CA LYS A 936 -8.94 0.61 34.58
C LYS A 936 -9.56 0.47 35.96
N GLN A 937 -8.87 1.02 36.97
CA GLN A 937 -9.30 0.88 38.36
C GLN A 937 -10.61 1.62 38.68
N TYR A 938 -10.86 2.74 38.01
CA TYR A 938 -12.05 3.58 38.19
C TYR A 938 -12.74 3.79 36.84
N SER A 939 -13.90 3.15 36.65
CA SER A 939 -14.76 3.32 35.48
C SER A 939 -16.23 3.21 35.90
N ALA A 940 -17.07 4.11 35.38
CA ALA A 940 -18.51 4.07 35.63
C ALA A 940 -19.15 2.79 35.07
N GLU A 941 -18.63 2.28 33.95
CA GLU A 941 -19.11 1.05 33.30
C GLU A 941 -18.89 -0.20 34.15
N LEU A 942 -17.78 -0.29 34.90
CA LEU A 942 -17.53 -1.41 35.80
C LEU A 942 -18.44 -1.38 37.02
N LEU A 943 -18.57 -0.21 37.65
CA LEU A 943 -19.46 -0.02 38.79
C LEU A 943 -20.93 -0.25 38.42
N HIS A 944 -21.30 0.06 37.18
CA HIS A 944 -22.61 -0.30 36.63
C HIS A 944 -22.82 -1.82 36.59
N THR A 945 -21.89 -2.58 36.02
CA THR A 945 -22.00 -4.05 35.96
C THR A 945 -21.95 -4.69 37.35
N GLU A 946 -21.17 -4.13 38.29
CA GLU A 946 -21.15 -4.53 39.70
C GLU A 946 -22.48 -4.26 40.40
N GLY A 947 -23.04 -3.06 40.23
CA GLY A 947 -24.34 -2.71 40.77
C GLY A 947 -25.44 -3.63 40.24
N PHE A 948 -25.39 -3.98 38.95
CA PHE A 948 -26.33 -4.90 38.34
C PHE A 948 -26.21 -6.32 38.93
N MET A 949 -24.99 -6.81 39.11
CA MET A 949 -24.73 -8.08 39.78
C MET A 949 -25.27 -8.10 41.22
N PHE A 950 -25.06 -7.05 42.01
CA PHE A 950 -25.59 -6.96 43.39
C PHE A 950 -27.13 -6.90 43.40
N GLN A 951 -27.72 -6.17 42.46
CA GLN A 951 -29.18 -6.06 42.33
C GLN A 951 -29.82 -7.43 42.06
N GLU A 952 -29.29 -8.20 41.12
CA GLU A 952 -29.81 -9.54 40.80
C GLU A 952 -29.56 -10.57 41.92
N ARG A 953 -28.59 -10.34 42.81
CA ARG A 953 -28.38 -11.12 44.05
C ARG A 953 -29.34 -10.72 45.18
N GLY A 954 -30.10 -9.64 45.03
CA GLY A 954 -30.97 -9.09 46.06
C GLY A 954 -30.28 -8.16 47.07
N GLU A 955 -29.01 -7.79 46.82
CA GLU A 955 -28.20 -6.90 47.66
C GLU A 955 -28.46 -5.42 47.28
N VAL A 956 -29.67 -4.94 47.56
CA VAL A 956 -30.17 -3.62 47.08
C VAL A 956 -29.34 -2.43 47.58
N GLN A 957 -28.82 -2.48 48.82
CA GLN A 957 -28.02 -1.38 49.38
C GLN A 957 -26.67 -1.25 48.68
N ASP A 958 -25.99 -2.37 48.43
CA ASP A 958 -24.70 -2.39 47.75
C ASP A 958 -24.86 -1.98 46.28
N ALA A 959 -25.92 -2.43 45.61
CA ALA A 959 -26.28 -1.99 44.27
C ALA A 959 -26.49 -0.46 44.17
N MET A 960 -27.30 0.11 45.07
CA MET A 960 -27.51 1.56 45.14
C MET A 960 -26.21 2.33 45.36
N SER A 961 -25.31 1.82 46.22
CA SER A 961 -24.01 2.42 46.47
C SER A 961 -23.12 2.41 45.22
N ALA A 962 -23.09 1.29 44.49
CA ALA A 962 -22.29 1.13 43.27
C ALA A 962 -22.75 2.08 42.16
N TYR A 963 -24.06 2.16 41.89
CA TYR A 963 -24.58 3.09 40.88
C TYR A 963 -24.40 4.55 41.26
N THR A 964 -24.52 4.89 42.55
CA THR A 964 -24.28 6.26 43.03
C THR A 964 -22.80 6.63 42.84
N ASN A 965 -21.88 5.74 43.19
CA ASN A 965 -20.45 5.92 42.96
C ASN A 965 -20.13 6.06 41.46
N ALA A 966 -20.80 5.29 40.59
CA ALA A 966 -20.65 5.41 39.14
C ALA A 966 -21.08 6.80 38.64
N THR A 967 -22.20 7.33 39.13
CA THR A 967 -22.72 8.65 38.77
C THR A 967 -21.85 9.79 39.32
N LEU A 968 -21.19 9.58 40.47
CA LEU A 968 -20.22 10.52 41.03
C LEU A 968 -18.92 10.56 40.21
N LEU A 969 -18.47 9.42 39.68
CA LEU A 969 -17.31 9.35 38.79
C LEU A 969 -17.60 9.97 37.43
N GLU A 970 -18.75 9.63 36.84
CA GLU A 970 -19.16 10.15 35.54
C GLU A 970 -20.60 10.67 35.58
N PRO A 971 -20.79 11.99 35.79
CA PRO A 971 -22.12 12.60 35.86
C PRO A 971 -22.94 12.48 34.57
N SER A 972 -22.32 12.23 33.42
CA SER A 972 -22.96 12.01 32.12
C SER A 972 -23.40 10.57 31.88
N TYR A 973 -23.03 9.62 32.74
CA TYR A 973 -23.31 8.21 32.50
C TYR A 973 -24.78 7.85 32.77
N VAL A 974 -25.55 7.73 31.68
CA VAL A 974 -27.01 7.55 31.70
C VAL A 974 -27.48 6.22 32.29
N PRO A 975 -26.88 5.04 31.98
CA PRO A 975 -27.40 3.75 32.43
C PRO A 975 -27.60 3.65 33.96
N CYS A 976 -26.63 4.14 34.74
CA CYS A 976 -26.74 4.15 36.21
C CYS A 976 -27.86 5.07 36.72
N LYS A 977 -28.08 6.24 36.10
CA LYS A 977 -29.19 7.14 36.50
C LYS A 977 -30.55 6.48 36.28
N VAL A 978 -30.69 5.73 35.19
CA VAL A 978 -31.92 5.00 34.88
C VAL A 978 -32.19 3.92 35.93
N LEU A 979 -31.17 3.14 36.31
CA LEU A 979 -31.30 2.09 37.33
C LEU A 979 -31.55 2.65 38.74
N ILE A 980 -30.90 3.77 39.11
CA ILE A 980 -31.20 4.50 40.35
C ILE A 980 -32.67 4.95 40.35
N GLY A 981 -33.13 5.55 39.25
CA GLY A 981 -34.52 5.97 39.10
C GLY A 981 -35.52 4.81 39.22
N ALA A 982 -35.21 3.66 38.61
CA ALA A 982 -36.00 2.45 38.69
C ALA A 982 -36.11 1.94 40.14
N MET A 983 -34.99 1.76 40.85
CA MET A 983 -35.00 1.27 42.22
C MET A 983 -35.65 2.24 43.21
N LEU A 984 -35.47 3.54 43.02
CA LEU A 984 -36.16 4.56 43.82
C LEU A 984 -37.68 4.53 43.61
N SER A 985 -38.15 4.11 42.43
CA SER A 985 -39.58 3.97 42.14
C SER A 985 -40.22 2.77 42.84
N GLU A 986 -39.43 1.75 43.16
CA GLU A 986 -39.86 0.51 43.81
C GLU A 986 -39.73 0.55 45.34
N SER A 987 -38.80 1.35 45.88
CA SER A 987 -38.46 1.36 47.30
C SER A 987 -39.53 2.01 48.21
N SER A 988 -40.16 3.12 47.80
CA SER A 988 -41.22 3.78 48.59
C SER A 988 -41.99 4.84 47.78
N SER A 989 -43.21 5.20 48.21
CA SER A 989 -43.97 6.30 47.60
C SER A 989 -43.33 7.68 47.81
N ASN A 990 -42.52 7.85 48.86
CA ASN A 990 -41.86 9.13 49.19
C ASN A 990 -40.65 9.43 48.28
N SER A 991 -40.11 8.43 47.57
CA SER A 991 -38.97 8.60 46.67
C SER A 991 -39.36 8.90 45.21
N LEU A 992 -40.66 8.90 44.87
CA LEU A 992 -41.15 9.15 43.51
C LEU A 992 -40.73 10.52 42.91
N PRO A 993 -40.71 11.65 43.66
CA PRO A 993 -40.23 12.92 43.12
C PRO A 993 -38.74 12.88 42.78
N VAL A 994 -37.92 12.23 43.61
CA VAL A 994 -36.48 12.10 43.39
C VAL A 994 -36.22 11.20 42.18
N ALA A 995 -36.93 10.06 42.08
CA ALA A 995 -36.86 9.16 40.93
C ALA A 995 -37.16 9.91 39.62
N ARG A 996 -38.22 10.74 39.62
CA ARG A 996 -38.58 11.58 38.47
C ARG A 996 -37.47 12.55 38.10
N THR A 997 -36.86 13.25 39.07
CA THR A 997 -35.78 14.19 38.77
C THR A 997 -34.55 13.50 38.17
N VAL A 998 -34.18 12.32 38.67
CA VAL A 998 -33.05 11.55 38.16
C VAL A 998 -33.32 11.04 36.75
N LEU A 999 -34.53 10.56 36.47
CA LEU A 999 -34.93 10.08 35.14
C LEU A 999 -35.08 11.23 34.12
N SER A 1000 -35.60 12.38 34.54
CA SER A 1000 -35.62 13.59 33.71
C SER A 1000 -34.21 14.09 33.40
N ASP A 1001 -33.28 14.00 34.34
CA ASP A 1001 -31.87 14.32 34.09
C ASP A 1001 -31.20 13.31 33.15
N ALA A 1002 -31.53 12.02 33.26
CA ALA A 1002 -31.10 10.99 32.32
C ALA A 1002 -31.57 11.31 30.88
N LEU A 1003 -32.84 11.65 30.71
CA LEU A 1003 -33.43 12.02 29.41
C LEU A 1003 -32.91 13.35 28.86
N ARG A 1004 -32.47 14.26 29.73
CA ARG A 1004 -31.80 15.49 29.30
C ARG A 1004 -30.47 15.20 28.60
N ILE A 1005 -29.76 14.15 29.03
CA ILE A 1005 -28.48 13.73 28.45
C ILE A 1005 -28.71 12.83 27.22
N GLU A 1006 -29.56 11.81 27.35
CA GLU A 1006 -29.90 10.88 26.26
C GLU A 1006 -31.42 10.81 26.04
N PRO A 1007 -31.98 11.70 25.21
CA PRO A 1007 -33.43 11.80 24.98
C PRO A 1007 -34.04 10.57 24.30
N THR A 1008 -33.21 9.81 23.59
CA THR A 1008 -33.59 8.62 22.82
C THR A 1008 -33.49 7.33 23.65
N ASN A 1009 -33.20 7.41 24.94
CA ASN A 1009 -33.08 6.25 25.81
C ASN A 1009 -34.45 5.67 26.18
N ARG A 1010 -34.82 4.53 25.61
CA ARG A 1010 -36.13 3.89 25.83
C ARG A 1010 -36.36 3.47 27.29
N LYS A 1011 -35.32 3.01 28.00
CA LYS A 1011 -35.44 2.50 29.38
C LYS A 1011 -35.76 3.66 30.33
N ALA A 1012 -35.14 4.82 30.11
CA ALA A 1012 -35.42 6.03 30.87
C ALA A 1012 -36.90 6.45 30.72
N TRP A 1013 -37.43 6.46 29.49
CA TRP A 1013 -38.85 6.74 29.22
C TRP A 1013 -39.79 5.72 29.87
N TYR A 1014 -39.45 4.43 29.79
CA TYR A 1014 -40.24 3.37 30.42
C TYR A 1014 -40.32 3.55 31.94
N HIS A 1015 -39.18 3.69 32.63
CA HIS A 1015 -39.16 3.87 34.08
C HIS A 1015 -39.79 5.20 34.51
N LEU A 1016 -39.67 6.26 33.70
CA LEU A 1016 -40.38 7.51 33.95
C LEU A 1016 -41.90 7.31 33.87
N GLY A 1017 -42.40 6.59 32.87
CA GLY A 1017 -43.80 6.22 32.75
C GLY A 1017 -44.30 5.40 33.95
N MET A 1018 -43.48 4.46 34.44
CA MET A 1018 -43.79 3.69 35.66
C MET A 1018 -43.84 4.57 36.91
N VAL A 1019 -42.93 5.55 37.04
CA VAL A 1019 -42.98 6.56 38.12
C VAL A 1019 -44.26 7.39 38.03
N HIS A 1020 -44.66 7.86 36.84
CA HIS A 1020 -45.92 8.60 36.64
C HIS A 1020 -47.15 7.76 36.98
N LYS A 1021 -47.14 6.47 36.62
CA LYS A 1021 -48.20 5.52 36.96
C LYS A 1021 -48.32 5.34 38.48
N ASN A 1022 -47.21 5.16 39.18
CA ASN A 1022 -47.18 5.01 40.64
C ASN A 1022 -47.56 6.32 41.37
N ASP A 1023 -47.30 7.47 40.75
CA ASP A 1023 -47.69 8.81 41.22
C ASP A 1023 -49.15 9.17 40.88
N GLY A 1024 -49.89 8.30 40.18
CA GLY A 1024 -51.29 8.51 39.79
C GLY A 1024 -51.51 9.42 38.58
N ARG A 1025 -50.46 9.86 37.89
CA ARG A 1025 -50.52 10.68 36.67
C ARG A 1025 -50.58 9.81 35.42
N ILE A 1026 -51.76 9.25 35.18
CA ILE A 1026 -51.99 8.24 34.13
C ILE A 1026 -51.78 8.80 32.71
N ALA A 1027 -52.15 10.05 32.43
CA ALA A 1027 -51.96 10.66 31.11
C ALA A 1027 -50.46 10.76 30.75
N ASP A 1028 -49.66 11.38 31.62
CA ASP A 1028 -48.20 11.47 31.47
C ASP A 1028 -47.56 10.07 31.34
N ALA A 1029 -48.06 9.08 32.07
CA ALA A 1029 -47.57 7.71 32.02
C ALA A 1029 -47.80 7.07 30.64
N ILE A 1030 -48.99 7.28 30.03
CA ILE A 1030 -49.30 6.79 28.69
C ILE A 1030 -48.35 7.42 27.67
N ASP A 1031 -48.15 8.74 27.73
CA ASP A 1031 -47.27 9.45 26.80
C ASP A 1031 -45.82 8.93 26.90
N CYS A 1032 -45.31 8.75 28.13
CA CYS A 1032 -43.96 8.20 28.36
C CYS A 1032 -43.82 6.76 27.87
N LEU A 1033 -44.82 5.91 28.11
CA LEU A 1033 -44.80 4.50 27.68
C LEU A 1033 -44.93 4.38 26.15
N GLN A 1034 -45.73 5.25 25.52
CA GLN A 1034 -45.83 5.31 24.06
C GLN A 1034 -44.49 5.75 23.44
N ALA A 1035 -43.83 6.76 24.01
CA ALA A 1035 -42.50 7.17 23.58
C ALA A 1035 -41.46 6.03 23.73
N ALA A 1036 -41.49 5.31 24.87
CA ALA A 1036 -40.62 4.16 25.10
C ALA A 1036 -40.80 3.06 24.05
N LEU A 1037 -42.06 2.75 23.68
CA LEU A 1037 -42.38 1.76 22.66
C LEU A 1037 -41.89 2.17 21.26
N MET A 1038 -42.13 3.42 20.86
CA MET A 1038 -41.66 3.95 19.58
C MET A 1038 -40.12 3.95 19.47
N LEU A 1039 -39.43 4.21 20.59
CA LEU A 1039 -37.97 4.16 20.64
C LEU A 1039 -37.43 2.73 20.61
N GLU A 1040 -38.12 1.75 21.19
CA GLU A 1040 -37.74 0.33 21.14
C GLU A 1040 -37.73 -0.21 19.72
N GLU A 1041 -38.70 0.17 18.89
CA GLU A 1041 -38.75 -0.21 17.46
C GLU A 1041 -37.59 0.36 16.64
N SER A 1042 -36.86 1.34 17.16
CA SER A 1042 -35.76 2.04 16.49
C SER A 1042 -34.43 2.01 17.26
N ASP A 1043 -34.32 1.16 18.28
CA ASP A 1043 -33.16 1.06 19.17
C ASP A 1043 -32.06 0.19 18.54
N PRO A 1044 -30.86 0.74 18.24
CA PRO A 1044 -29.74 -0.06 17.74
C PRO A 1044 -29.11 -0.91 18.84
N VAL A 1045 -28.42 -1.99 18.47
CA VAL A 1045 -27.67 -2.83 19.44
C VAL A 1045 -26.52 -2.09 20.13
N GLU A 1046 -26.06 -1.00 19.53
CA GLU A 1046 -25.07 -0.08 20.08
C GLU A 1046 -25.39 1.35 19.63
N SER A 1047 -25.09 2.34 20.47
CA SER A 1047 -25.31 3.74 20.11
C SER A 1047 -24.59 4.10 18.81
N PHE A 1048 -25.28 4.84 17.92
CA PHE A 1048 -24.68 5.35 16.68
C PHE A 1048 -23.47 6.24 16.94
N GLY A 1049 -23.37 6.85 18.13
CA GLY A 1049 -22.20 7.62 18.54
C GLY A 1049 -20.93 6.80 18.73
N SER A 1050 -21.00 5.47 18.80
CA SER A 1050 -19.83 4.57 18.92
C SER A 1050 -19.00 4.45 17.64
N ILE A 1051 -19.50 4.96 16.52
CA ILE A 1051 -18.84 4.87 15.20
C ILE A 1051 -17.88 6.04 14.96
N VAL A 1052 -18.06 7.15 15.68
CA VAL A 1052 -17.37 8.43 15.46
C VAL A 1052 -16.13 8.55 16.32
#